data_AF-A0AAJ8B5V9-F1
#
_entry.id   AF-A0AAJ8B5V9-F1
#
_cell.length_a   1.000
_cell.length_b   1.000
_cell.length_c   1.000
_cell.angle_alpha   90.00
_cell.angle_beta   90.00
_cell.angle_gamma   90.00
#
_symmetry.space_group_name_H-M   'P 1'
#
loop_
_entity.id
_entity.type
_entity.pdbx_description
1 polymer ?
#
loop_
_entity_poly.entity_id
_entity_poly.type
_entity_poly.pdbx_seq_one_letter_code
_entity_poly.pdbx_strand_id
1 'polypeptide(L)'
;MWKCKDCDHSYSKRSELLRHYKLDHQHYGRGHAYPCTYENCPCTCKTWKALLTHLSKSHTAQKSSQKDSFSPFKCHICNNNQLSTETDYFKHIGAHLKNHESVECMFGDCSYKTNLYGAFRTHKWRKHTPHTIHNFKPGVVDGPVGSSTVVESFESSTTEKSDDDIPSEEPSAEESTNLAQVIELKLASVLLKLEHSFLVPSAAVNELLDELQYLIGTASVPVTQRTLLDSLQNNSCIVDEFVVKDLATVLCNSNPIQAAIGKHGPLSTAWKRKAYYRENFNVVEPIEYVLERKNNKTFQYVPLLKSLQQLLNCETTLNKAIHLKEKQHPVESDKQVYRSFWDGHFCKRNAILSKECAISLILYVDDFEICNPLGTSRKKHKICASYWILGNLPPGCHSSLSSIHLAALINSNDVKVYGYEKVLEPLITDLITLEQHGVFVEKLGKTLKGTLQCVIADNLGAHSIAGFVESFSGRFVCRFCTADRLEIQDQVGAGGFSLRTEEIHKNHLKTLEENSLNNCHGVKSKCALSEKLSTFNVTSGFPPDIVHDLFEGIVPLEISLCLTVFISKKYFTLDALNKAIEDFPYKWTDKTNRPHSVPLTYASRKTIGGNAHENWSLIRFFPLLIGQKVPTDELAWKLLADLKDIVEIVVSPIQTQESIAYLNFKISEHRVRFKEVFPESNLNTISWSIILT
;
A
#
# COMPACT_ATOMS: atom_id res chain seq x y z
N MET A 1 -21.57 -16.04 27.81
CA MET A 1 -21.16 -14.62 27.83
C MET A 1 -20.22 -14.40 26.66
N TRP A 2 -20.41 -13.35 25.87
CA TRP A 2 -19.64 -13.04 24.68
C TRP A 2 -18.47 -12.11 25.04
N LYS A 3 -17.24 -12.61 25.03
CA LYS A 3 -16.05 -11.84 25.40
C LYS A 3 -15.46 -11.10 24.20
N CYS A 4 -15.03 -9.86 24.42
CA CYS A 4 -14.16 -9.18 23.49
C CYS A 4 -12.80 -9.89 23.44
N LYS A 5 -12.20 -9.97 22.24
CA LYS A 5 -10.88 -10.58 22.04
C LYS A 5 -9.74 -9.58 22.18
N ASP A 6 -10.07 -8.28 22.20
CA ASP A 6 -9.10 -7.18 22.18
C ASP A 6 -9.18 -6.31 23.46
N CYS A 7 -10.16 -6.56 24.35
CA CYS A 7 -10.22 -5.95 25.69
C CYS A 7 -10.96 -6.86 26.69
N ASP A 8 -10.93 -6.49 27.98
CA ASP A 8 -11.47 -7.31 29.08
C ASP A 8 -13.01 -7.26 29.21
N HIS A 9 -13.72 -6.63 28.28
CA HIS A 9 -15.18 -6.50 28.34
C HIS A 9 -15.90 -7.77 27.88
N SER A 10 -16.99 -8.10 28.58
CA SER A 10 -17.84 -9.27 28.28
C SER A 10 -19.31 -8.89 28.28
N TYR A 11 -20.05 -9.41 27.31
CA TYR A 11 -21.43 -9.03 27.04
C TYR A 11 -22.38 -10.21 27.17
N SER A 12 -23.64 -9.93 27.50
CA SER A 12 -24.66 -10.96 27.65
C SER A 12 -25.12 -11.48 26.29
N LYS A 13 -25.22 -10.59 25.29
CA LYS A 13 -25.67 -10.89 23.93
C LYS A 13 -24.58 -10.69 22.89
N ARG A 14 -24.66 -11.44 21.77
CA ARG A 14 -23.74 -11.29 20.63
C ARG A 14 -23.86 -9.92 19.97
N SER A 15 -25.08 -9.38 19.91
CA SER A 15 -25.36 -8.05 19.35
C SER A 15 -24.66 -6.94 20.12
N GLU A 16 -24.58 -7.05 21.45
CA GLU A 16 -23.85 -6.13 22.31
C GLU A 16 -22.34 -6.18 22.03
N LEU A 17 -21.76 -7.37 21.88
CA LEU A 17 -20.36 -7.51 21.48
C LEU A 17 -20.08 -6.93 20.07
N LEU A 18 -21.00 -7.15 19.12
CA LEU A 18 -20.89 -6.55 17.77
C LEU A 18 -21.01 -5.02 17.81
N ARG A 19 -21.88 -4.48 18.68
CA ARG A 19 -22.00 -3.04 18.92
C ARG A 19 -20.71 -2.49 19.52
N HIS A 20 -20.16 -3.16 20.55
CA HIS A 20 -18.87 -2.84 21.14
C HIS A 20 -17.72 -2.81 20.12
N TYR A 21 -17.63 -3.82 19.24
CA TYR A 21 -16.64 -3.82 18.14
C TYR A 21 -16.75 -2.59 17.23
N LYS A 22 -17.95 -2.04 17.03
CA LYS A 22 -18.14 -0.83 16.21
C LYS A 22 -17.86 0.47 16.96
N LEU A 23 -18.32 0.55 18.20
CA LEU A 23 -18.30 1.77 19.00
C LEU A 23 -16.95 1.96 19.69
N ASP A 24 -16.45 0.93 20.36
CA ASP A 24 -15.31 1.04 21.26
C ASP A 24 -13.99 0.64 20.56
N HIS A 25 -14.03 -0.28 19.60
CA HIS A 25 -12.86 -0.66 18.78
C HIS A 25 -12.84 0.09 17.43
N GLN A 26 -12.62 1.40 17.50
CA GLN A 26 -12.76 2.28 16.33
C GLN A 26 -11.78 2.02 15.17
N HIS A 27 -10.74 1.24 15.41
CA HIS A 27 -9.70 0.88 14.44
C HIS A 27 -10.14 -0.21 13.44
N TYR A 28 -11.14 -1.03 13.76
CA TYR A 28 -11.61 -2.07 12.84
C TYR A 28 -12.19 -1.51 11.54
N GLY A 29 -11.97 -2.22 10.42
CA GLY A 29 -12.38 -1.78 9.08
C GLY A 29 -11.45 -0.75 8.43
N ARG A 30 -10.40 -0.31 9.15
CA ARG A 30 -9.36 0.64 8.68
C ARG A 30 -8.03 -0.10 8.46
N GLY A 31 -8.04 -1.16 7.66
CA GLY A 31 -6.90 -2.07 7.49
C GLY A 31 -6.78 -3.15 8.57
N HIS A 32 -7.61 -3.07 9.62
CA HIS A 32 -7.71 -4.04 10.70
C HIS A 32 -8.95 -4.92 10.51
N ALA A 33 -8.75 -6.23 10.58
CA ALA A 33 -9.81 -7.21 10.40
C ALA A 33 -10.65 -7.35 11.68
N TYR A 34 -11.96 -7.44 11.52
CA TYR A 34 -12.88 -7.72 12.62
C TYR A 34 -12.75 -9.20 13.03
N PRO A 35 -12.50 -9.52 14.30
CA PRO A 35 -12.46 -10.91 14.75
C PRO A 35 -13.86 -11.53 14.77
N CYS A 36 -13.92 -12.85 14.55
CA CYS A 36 -15.15 -13.60 14.77
C CYS A 36 -15.53 -13.56 16.27
N THR A 37 -16.80 -13.31 16.55
CA THR A 37 -17.33 -13.20 17.91
C THR A 37 -17.35 -14.51 18.68
N TYR A 38 -17.23 -15.67 18.01
CA TYR A 38 -17.11 -16.97 18.68
C TYR A 38 -15.68 -17.15 19.20
N GLU A 39 -15.57 -17.44 20.50
CA GLU A 39 -14.29 -17.57 21.23
C GLU A 39 -13.33 -18.52 20.52
N ASN A 40 -13.81 -19.69 20.11
CA ASN A 40 -13.01 -20.75 19.47
C ASN A 40 -12.84 -20.58 17.95
N CYS A 41 -13.34 -19.50 17.35
CA CYS A 41 -13.16 -19.26 15.91
C CYS A 41 -11.94 -18.34 15.68
N PRO A 42 -10.90 -18.81 14.97
CA PRO A 42 -9.70 -18.02 14.70
C PRO A 42 -9.87 -17.03 13.54
N CYS A 43 -11.01 -17.02 12.87
CA CYS A 43 -11.22 -16.22 11.67
C CYS A 43 -11.32 -14.72 11.97
N THR A 44 -10.72 -13.92 11.11
CA THR A 44 -10.84 -12.45 11.10
C THR A 44 -11.28 -11.98 9.71
N CYS A 45 -12.08 -10.92 9.65
CA CYS A 45 -12.74 -10.45 8.43
C CYS A 45 -12.34 -9.00 8.10
N LYS A 46 -11.82 -8.75 6.90
CA LYS A 46 -11.34 -7.41 6.50
C LYS A 46 -12.44 -6.34 6.44
N THR A 47 -13.70 -6.72 6.29
CA THR A 47 -14.84 -5.79 6.23
C THR A 47 -15.96 -6.25 7.15
N TRP A 48 -16.79 -5.31 7.60
CA TRP A 48 -17.96 -5.61 8.42
C TRP A 48 -18.92 -6.59 7.72
N LYS A 49 -19.15 -6.40 6.42
CA LYS A 49 -19.99 -7.29 5.62
C LYS A 49 -19.41 -8.69 5.53
N ALA A 50 -18.09 -8.83 5.41
CA ALA A 50 -17.43 -10.12 5.45
C ALA A 50 -17.59 -10.81 6.82
N LEU A 51 -17.51 -10.07 7.92
CA LEU A 51 -17.77 -10.59 9.27
C LEU A 51 -19.20 -11.12 9.40
N LEU A 52 -20.20 -10.31 9.04
CA LEU A 52 -21.60 -10.74 9.10
C LEU A 52 -21.87 -11.97 8.21
N THR A 53 -21.25 -12.01 7.04
CA THR A 53 -21.33 -13.15 6.11
C THR A 53 -20.65 -14.40 6.67
N HIS A 54 -19.50 -14.25 7.33
CA HIS A 54 -18.82 -15.34 8.00
C HIS A 54 -19.65 -15.87 9.17
N LEU A 55 -20.18 -14.99 10.03
CA LEU A 55 -21.03 -15.36 11.16
C LEU A 55 -22.30 -16.10 10.71
N SER A 56 -22.91 -15.71 9.59
CA SER A 56 -24.10 -16.39 9.07
C SER A 56 -23.78 -17.74 8.42
N LYS A 57 -22.65 -17.86 7.72
CA LYS A 57 -22.28 -19.07 6.97
C LYS A 57 -21.55 -20.13 7.79
N SER A 58 -20.75 -19.72 8.76
CA SER A 58 -19.84 -20.60 9.51
C SER A 58 -20.37 -20.96 10.88
N HIS A 59 -21.37 -20.25 11.40
CA HIS A 59 -21.91 -20.43 12.75
C HIS A 59 -23.44 -20.51 12.81
N THR A 60 -24.08 -20.93 11.72
CA THR A 60 -25.51 -21.24 11.73
C THR A 60 -25.76 -22.45 12.64
N ALA A 61 -26.62 -22.27 13.65
CA ALA A 61 -26.86 -23.26 14.69
C ALA A 61 -27.37 -24.58 14.11
N GLN A 62 -26.67 -25.68 14.44
CA GLN A 62 -27.25 -27.02 14.45
C GLN A 62 -28.45 -27.02 15.41
N LYS A 63 -29.67 -27.06 14.89
CA LYS A 63 -30.81 -27.58 15.64
C LYS A 63 -31.01 -29.04 15.21
N SER A 64 -30.51 -29.93 16.06
CA SER A 64 -30.95 -31.32 16.10
C SER A 64 -32.45 -31.34 16.42
N SER A 65 -33.23 -32.03 15.60
CA SER A 65 -34.60 -32.42 15.93
C SER A 65 -34.90 -33.70 15.17
N GLN A 66 -34.76 -34.83 15.85
CA GLN A 66 -35.42 -36.07 15.46
C GLN A 66 -36.92 -35.80 15.40
N LYS A 67 -37.51 -35.93 14.21
CA LYS A 67 -38.92 -36.27 14.01
C LYS A 67 -38.99 -37.12 12.75
N ASP A 68 -39.31 -38.40 12.95
CA ASP A 68 -39.70 -39.31 11.88
C ASP A 68 -40.76 -38.65 11.01
N SER A 69 -40.36 -38.33 9.79
CA SER A 69 -41.22 -37.81 8.74
C SER A 69 -40.78 -38.46 7.44
N PHE A 70 -41.74 -39.06 6.74
CA PHE A 70 -41.53 -39.67 5.43
C PHE A 70 -40.71 -38.70 4.55
N SER A 71 -39.52 -39.14 4.13
CA SER A 71 -38.66 -38.35 3.24
C SER A 71 -39.18 -38.49 1.81
N PRO A 72 -39.65 -37.41 1.17
CA PRO A 72 -40.23 -37.51 -0.17
C PRO A 72 -39.17 -37.67 -1.25
N PHE A 73 -37.90 -37.31 -1.00
CA PHE A 73 -36.83 -37.38 -2.00
C PHE A 73 -35.90 -38.57 -1.75
N LYS A 74 -35.56 -39.28 -2.83
CA LYS A 74 -34.57 -40.36 -2.86
C LYS A 74 -33.43 -40.02 -3.80
N CYS A 75 -32.19 -40.23 -3.34
CA CYS A 75 -31.03 -40.05 -4.21
C CYS A 75 -31.02 -41.11 -5.31
N HIS A 76 -30.87 -40.70 -6.58
CA HIS A 76 -30.78 -41.62 -7.72
C HIS A 76 -29.35 -42.14 -7.97
N ILE A 77 -28.38 -41.73 -7.14
CA ILE A 77 -26.95 -42.08 -7.26
C ILE A 77 -26.51 -43.02 -6.13
N CYS A 78 -27.05 -42.82 -4.92
CA CYS A 78 -26.76 -43.66 -3.76
C CYS A 78 -28.04 -44.01 -3.00
N ASN A 79 -27.98 -44.99 -2.10
CA ASN A 79 -29.12 -45.48 -1.33
C ASN A 79 -29.58 -44.52 -0.21
N ASN A 80 -29.31 -43.21 -0.33
CA ASN A 80 -29.75 -42.23 0.66
C ASN A 80 -31.22 -41.86 0.46
N ASN A 81 -32.05 -42.32 1.41
CA ASN A 81 -33.49 -42.14 1.42
C ASN A 81 -33.98 -41.20 2.54
N GLN A 82 -33.07 -40.40 3.16
CA GLN A 82 -33.39 -39.49 4.28
C GLN A 82 -33.39 -38.01 3.85
N LEU A 83 -33.93 -37.70 2.66
CA LEU A 83 -33.95 -36.32 2.12
C LEU A 83 -35.37 -35.76 2.23
N SER A 84 -35.61 -34.97 3.27
CA SER A 84 -36.95 -34.46 3.62
C SER A 84 -37.43 -33.30 2.74
N THR A 85 -36.52 -32.54 2.12
CA THR A 85 -36.86 -31.38 1.28
C THR A 85 -36.11 -31.37 -0.05
N GLU A 86 -36.63 -30.65 -1.05
CA GLU A 86 -35.94 -30.43 -2.33
C GLU A 86 -34.57 -29.77 -2.12
N THR A 87 -34.49 -28.85 -1.15
CA THR A 87 -33.25 -28.16 -0.80
C THR A 87 -32.20 -29.13 -0.27
N ASP A 88 -32.60 -30.10 0.55
CA ASP A 88 -31.69 -31.11 1.10
C ASP A 88 -31.25 -32.10 0.03
N TYR A 89 -32.15 -32.46 -0.90
CA TYR A 89 -31.80 -33.25 -2.08
C TYR A 89 -30.72 -32.58 -2.94
N PHE A 90 -30.86 -31.28 -3.26
CA PHE A 90 -29.85 -30.57 -4.06
C PHE A 90 -28.53 -30.34 -3.32
N LYS A 91 -28.56 -30.14 -2.00
CA LYS A 91 -27.33 -30.12 -1.18
C LYS A 91 -26.61 -31.47 -1.25
N HIS A 92 -27.36 -32.57 -1.16
CA HIS A 92 -26.83 -33.92 -1.24
C HIS A 92 -26.23 -34.24 -2.61
N ILE A 93 -26.92 -33.90 -3.72
CA ILE A 93 -26.36 -34.01 -5.08
C ILE A 93 -25.11 -33.13 -5.25
N GLY A 94 -25.08 -31.97 -4.61
CA GLY A 94 -23.90 -31.12 -4.54
C GLY A 94 -22.70 -31.79 -3.86
N ALA A 95 -22.92 -32.71 -2.92
CA ALA A 95 -21.85 -33.49 -2.28
C ALA A 95 -21.25 -34.52 -3.25
N HIS A 96 -22.08 -35.24 -4.02
CA HIS A 96 -21.61 -36.13 -5.08
C HIS A 96 -20.72 -35.40 -6.11
N LEU A 97 -21.15 -34.22 -6.56
CA LEU A 97 -20.38 -33.39 -7.50
C LEU A 97 -19.07 -32.84 -6.90
N LYS A 98 -19.02 -32.59 -5.59
CA LYS A 98 -17.78 -32.20 -4.90
C LYS A 98 -16.79 -33.36 -4.76
N ASN A 99 -17.30 -34.59 -4.71
CA ASN A 99 -16.50 -35.81 -4.72
C ASN A 99 -16.13 -36.27 -6.15
N HIS A 100 -16.32 -35.40 -7.16
CA HIS A 100 -16.05 -35.66 -8.58
C HIS A 100 -16.85 -36.84 -9.18
N GLU A 101 -17.96 -37.22 -8.56
CA GLU A 101 -18.84 -38.26 -9.08
C GLU A 101 -19.69 -37.73 -10.24
N SER A 102 -19.94 -38.59 -11.22
CA SER A 102 -20.73 -38.23 -12.40
C SER A 102 -22.23 -38.27 -12.07
N VAL A 103 -22.87 -37.11 -12.05
CA VAL A 103 -24.30 -36.94 -11.80
C VAL A 103 -25.06 -36.80 -13.12
N GLU A 104 -26.10 -37.60 -13.30
CA GLU A 104 -27.09 -37.42 -14.36
C GLU A 104 -28.17 -36.43 -13.92
N CYS A 105 -28.75 -35.70 -14.87
CA CYS A 105 -29.85 -34.80 -14.60
C CYS A 105 -31.06 -35.57 -14.07
N MET A 106 -31.62 -35.09 -12.97
CA MET A 106 -32.76 -35.71 -12.27
C MET A 106 -34.13 -35.29 -12.82
N PHE A 107 -34.19 -34.45 -13.85
CA PHE A 107 -35.45 -34.04 -14.48
C PHE A 107 -35.83 -34.99 -15.63
N GLY A 108 -37.13 -35.25 -15.77
CA GLY A 108 -37.71 -36.00 -16.88
C GLY A 108 -37.29 -35.41 -18.22
N ASP A 109 -37.12 -36.29 -19.22
CA ASP A 109 -36.72 -35.92 -20.58
C ASP A 109 -35.35 -35.21 -20.71
N CYS A 110 -34.49 -35.29 -19.67
CA CYS A 110 -33.14 -34.75 -19.69
C CYS A 110 -32.07 -35.84 -19.51
N SER A 111 -31.21 -35.99 -20.52
CA SER A 111 -30.07 -36.92 -20.56
C SER A 111 -28.73 -36.25 -20.23
N TYR A 112 -28.73 -35.00 -19.75
CA TYR A 112 -27.50 -34.28 -19.42
C TYR A 112 -26.78 -34.94 -18.24
N LYS A 113 -25.45 -35.06 -18.32
CA LYS A 113 -24.59 -35.62 -17.27
C LYS A 113 -23.37 -34.72 -17.05
N THR A 114 -22.95 -34.55 -15.80
CA THR A 114 -21.72 -33.82 -15.45
C THR A 114 -21.13 -34.29 -14.14
N ASN A 115 -19.83 -34.10 -13.97
CA ASN A 115 -19.12 -34.26 -12.69
C ASN A 115 -18.65 -32.91 -12.11
N LEU A 116 -19.09 -31.77 -12.67
CA LEU A 116 -18.70 -30.43 -12.24
C LEU A 116 -19.88 -29.68 -11.60
N TYR A 117 -19.72 -29.25 -10.34
CA TYR A 117 -20.76 -28.55 -9.58
C TYR A 117 -21.27 -27.27 -10.27
N GLY A 118 -20.36 -26.46 -10.83
CA GLY A 118 -20.71 -25.23 -11.54
C GLY A 118 -21.55 -25.49 -12.80
N ALA A 119 -21.17 -26.51 -13.59
CA ALA A 119 -21.87 -26.88 -14.82
C ALA A 119 -23.28 -27.40 -14.53
N PHE A 120 -23.43 -28.24 -13.50
CA PHE A 120 -24.73 -28.73 -13.03
C PHE A 120 -25.65 -27.58 -12.61
N ARG A 121 -25.13 -26.63 -11.81
CA ARG A 121 -25.91 -25.47 -11.34
C ARG A 121 -26.39 -24.59 -12.50
N THR A 122 -25.53 -24.32 -13.48
CA THR A 122 -25.91 -23.55 -14.68
C THR A 122 -26.91 -24.31 -15.56
N HIS A 123 -26.74 -25.63 -15.73
CA HIS A 123 -27.67 -26.47 -16.47
C HIS A 123 -29.07 -26.47 -15.83
N LYS A 124 -29.16 -26.74 -14.52
CA LYS A 124 -30.44 -26.70 -13.77
C LYS A 124 -31.14 -25.36 -13.97
N TRP A 125 -30.43 -24.27 -13.75
CA TRP A 125 -31.02 -22.93 -13.83
C TRP A 125 -31.50 -22.57 -15.24
N ARG A 126 -30.74 -22.94 -16.29
CA ARG A 126 -31.08 -22.58 -17.68
C ARG A 126 -32.16 -23.46 -18.31
N LYS A 127 -32.28 -24.72 -17.90
CA LYS A 127 -33.13 -25.71 -18.57
C LYS A 127 -34.34 -26.15 -17.76
N HIS A 128 -34.27 -26.02 -16.44
CA HIS A 128 -35.26 -26.58 -15.52
C HIS A 128 -35.70 -25.57 -14.47
N THR A 129 -35.60 -24.26 -14.72
CA THR A 129 -36.17 -23.25 -13.81
C THR A 129 -37.13 -22.36 -14.62
N PRO A 130 -38.42 -22.28 -14.25
CA PRO A 130 -39.08 -22.92 -13.11
C PRO A 130 -39.37 -24.41 -13.34
N HIS A 131 -39.38 -25.21 -12.26
CA HIS A 131 -39.78 -26.63 -12.27
C HIS A 131 -40.72 -26.91 -11.09
N THR A 132 -41.46 -28.01 -11.20
CA THR A 132 -42.35 -28.57 -10.17
C THR A 132 -41.90 -29.97 -9.79
N ILE A 133 -42.46 -30.52 -8.71
CA ILE A 133 -42.17 -31.89 -8.24
C ILE A 133 -42.47 -32.95 -9.31
N HIS A 134 -43.42 -32.70 -10.22
CA HIS A 134 -43.76 -33.62 -11.31
C HIS A 134 -42.71 -33.67 -12.43
N ASN A 135 -41.75 -32.74 -12.45
CA ASN A 135 -40.73 -32.71 -13.50
C ASN A 135 -39.54 -33.63 -13.19
N PHE A 136 -39.48 -34.28 -12.02
CA PHE A 136 -38.39 -35.18 -11.67
C PHE A 136 -38.56 -36.57 -12.32
N LYS A 137 -37.44 -37.28 -12.55
CA LYS A 137 -37.45 -38.66 -13.05
C LYS A 137 -38.16 -39.59 -12.06
N PRO A 138 -38.82 -40.67 -12.55
CA PRO A 138 -39.42 -41.68 -11.70
C PRO A 138 -38.40 -42.23 -10.67
N GLY A 139 -38.80 -42.33 -9.41
CA GLY A 139 -37.95 -42.83 -8.32
C GLY A 139 -37.14 -41.77 -7.57
N VAL A 140 -37.14 -40.50 -8.01
CA VAL A 140 -36.52 -39.38 -7.27
C VAL A 140 -37.47 -38.80 -6.22
N VAL A 141 -38.80 -38.84 -6.48
CA VAL A 141 -39.84 -38.41 -5.54
C VAL A 141 -40.92 -39.47 -5.39
N ASP A 142 -41.21 -39.88 -4.15
CA ASP A 142 -42.39 -40.69 -3.81
C ASP A 142 -43.51 -39.76 -3.34
N GLY A 143 -44.71 -39.84 -3.90
CA GLY A 143 -45.81 -38.93 -3.53
C GLY A 143 -47.16 -39.62 -3.31
N PRO A 144 -48.02 -39.05 -2.46
CA PRO A 144 -49.45 -38.95 -2.73
C PRO A 144 -49.79 -37.58 -3.35
N VAL A 145 -50.73 -37.63 -4.30
CA VAL A 145 -51.20 -36.54 -5.15
C VAL A 145 -52.03 -35.52 -4.37
N GLY A 146 -51.83 -34.22 -4.63
CA GLY A 146 -52.88 -33.20 -4.51
C GLY A 146 -52.55 -31.95 -3.68
N SER A 147 -52.19 -30.86 -4.34
CA SER A 147 -52.94 -29.59 -4.39
C SER A 147 -52.04 -28.46 -4.85
N SER A 148 -52.50 -27.75 -5.89
CA SER A 148 -51.82 -26.67 -6.59
C SER A 148 -51.77 -25.37 -5.77
N THR A 149 -50.63 -24.67 -5.79
CA THR A 149 -50.61 -23.20 -5.68
C THR A 149 -49.44 -22.60 -6.43
N VAL A 150 -49.67 -21.35 -6.83
CA VAL A 150 -49.10 -20.62 -7.97
C VAL A 150 -47.77 -19.96 -7.60
N VAL A 151 -46.98 -19.70 -8.65
CA VAL A 151 -45.71 -18.98 -8.66
C VAL A 151 -45.89 -17.54 -8.14
N GLU A 152 -45.04 -17.12 -7.20
CA GLU A 152 -44.71 -15.70 -7.00
C GLU A 152 -43.20 -15.46 -7.08
N SER A 153 -42.89 -14.43 -7.85
CA SER A 153 -41.60 -13.85 -8.19
C SER A 153 -40.82 -13.35 -6.97
N PHE A 154 -39.52 -13.65 -6.92
CA PHE A 154 -38.61 -13.06 -5.92
C PHE A 154 -38.04 -11.73 -6.44
N GLU A 155 -38.75 -10.64 -6.12
CA GLU A 155 -38.12 -9.34 -5.96
C GLU A 155 -37.27 -9.30 -4.68
N SER A 156 -36.25 -8.47 -4.71
CA SER A 156 -35.34 -8.23 -3.60
C SER A 156 -36.05 -7.50 -2.46
N SER A 157 -36.45 -8.21 -1.41
CA SER A 157 -36.78 -7.61 -0.12
C SER A 157 -36.45 -8.55 1.03
N THR A 158 -35.40 -8.21 1.77
CA THR A 158 -35.12 -8.72 3.11
C THR A 158 -36.18 -8.20 4.06
N THR A 159 -37.17 -9.01 4.39
CA THR A 159 -38.00 -8.83 5.58
C THR A 159 -37.33 -9.52 6.76
N GLU A 160 -36.76 -8.70 7.65
CA GLU A 160 -36.39 -9.11 9.00
C GLU A 160 -37.68 -9.46 9.75
N LYS A 161 -37.76 -10.66 10.34
CA LYS A 161 -38.72 -10.94 11.40
C LYS A 161 -38.14 -10.38 12.70
N SER A 162 -38.85 -9.42 13.26
CA SER A 162 -38.70 -8.95 14.64
C SER A 162 -39.00 -10.09 15.61
N ASP A 163 -38.05 -10.38 16.49
CA ASP A 163 -38.36 -10.93 17.82
C ASP A 163 -38.46 -9.71 18.74
N ASP A 164 -39.71 -9.29 19.01
CA ASP A 164 -40.02 -8.43 20.15
C ASP A 164 -39.89 -9.26 21.43
N ASP A 165 -38.89 -8.90 22.24
CA ASP A 165 -39.01 -8.80 23.70
C ASP A 165 -37.71 -8.16 24.24
N ILE A 166 -37.75 -6.83 24.33
CA ILE A 166 -36.70 -5.99 24.91
C ILE A 166 -37.15 -5.60 26.32
N PRO A 167 -36.46 -5.99 27.39
CA PRO A 167 -36.49 -5.23 28.62
C PRO A 167 -35.72 -3.94 28.37
N SER A 168 -36.43 -2.82 28.40
CA SER A 168 -35.89 -1.46 28.31
C SER A 168 -35.12 -1.11 29.58
N GLU A 169 -33.79 -1.23 29.53
CA GLU A 169 -32.93 -0.40 30.37
C GLU A 169 -32.70 0.91 29.62
N GLU A 170 -33.28 2.00 30.12
CA GLU A 170 -33.04 3.34 29.57
C GLU A 170 -31.56 3.70 29.74
N PRO A 171 -30.86 4.14 28.67
CA PRO A 171 -29.51 4.66 28.82
C PRO A 171 -29.55 5.92 29.67
N SER A 172 -28.64 6.02 30.64
CA SER A 172 -28.53 7.21 31.47
C SER A 172 -28.13 8.43 30.63
N ALA A 173 -28.50 9.65 31.07
CA ALA A 173 -28.20 10.89 30.33
C ALA A 173 -26.68 11.11 30.06
N GLU A 174 -25.81 10.50 30.86
CA GLU A 174 -24.36 10.51 30.62
C GLU A 174 -23.95 9.61 29.44
N GLU A 175 -24.61 8.46 29.24
CA GLU A 175 -24.36 7.54 28.11
C GLU A 175 -24.85 8.10 26.77
N SER A 176 -25.98 8.82 26.75
CA SER A 176 -26.50 9.44 25.51
C SER A 176 -25.62 10.59 25.01
N THR A 177 -25.07 11.37 25.95
CA THR A 177 -24.14 12.47 25.64
C THR A 177 -22.81 11.94 25.11
N ASN A 178 -22.35 10.79 25.62
CA ASN A 178 -21.19 10.08 25.12
C ASN A 178 -21.41 9.55 23.69
N LEU A 179 -22.59 9.00 23.37
CA LEU A 179 -22.88 8.47 22.03
C LEU A 179 -22.90 9.54 20.93
N ALA A 180 -23.45 10.73 21.22
CA ALA A 180 -23.46 11.84 20.26
C ALA A 180 -22.03 12.29 19.89
N GLN A 181 -21.15 12.39 20.88
CA GLN A 181 -19.72 12.69 20.67
C GLN A 181 -19.02 11.58 19.88
N VAL A 182 -19.33 10.30 20.14
CA VAL A 182 -18.80 9.18 19.35
C VAL A 182 -19.23 9.26 17.89
N ILE A 183 -20.49 9.60 17.61
CA ILE A 183 -20.99 9.77 16.24
C ILE A 183 -20.26 10.92 15.54
N GLU A 184 -20.11 12.05 16.22
CA GLU A 184 -19.39 13.22 15.71
C GLU A 184 -17.93 12.87 15.36
N LEU A 185 -17.21 12.23 16.28
CA LEU A 185 -15.82 11.81 16.07
C LEU A 185 -15.70 10.82 14.89
N LYS A 186 -16.66 9.90 14.76
CA LYS A 186 -16.71 8.95 13.63
C LYS A 186 -16.94 9.69 12.31
N LEU A 187 -17.87 10.64 12.29
CA LEU A 187 -18.15 11.46 11.11
C LEU A 187 -16.91 12.28 10.72
N ALA A 188 -16.29 12.97 11.68
CA ALA A 188 -15.04 13.71 11.47
C ALA A 188 -13.95 12.81 10.88
N SER A 189 -13.84 11.57 11.36
CA SER A 189 -12.86 10.62 10.85
C SER A 189 -13.16 10.14 9.43
N VAL A 190 -14.43 10.00 9.04
CA VAL A 190 -14.84 9.70 7.66
C VAL A 190 -14.50 10.87 6.75
N LEU A 191 -14.80 12.11 7.17
CA LEU A 191 -14.49 13.32 6.42
C LEU A 191 -12.99 13.50 6.25
N LEU A 192 -12.20 13.29 7.30
CA LEU A 192 -10.74 13.31 7.24
C LEU A 192 -10.22 12.33 6.18
N LYS A 193 -10.79 11.13 6.12
CA LYS A 193 -10.41 10.11 5.14
C LYS A 193 -10.79 10.51 3.70
N LEU A 194 -11.97 11.11 3.50
CA LEU A 194 -12.36 11.66 2.18
C LEU A 194 -11.37 12.73 1.72
N GLU A 195 -11.04 13.66 2.60
CA GLU A 195 -10.16 14.78 2.28
C GLU A 195 -8.71 14.34 2.04
N HIS A 196 -8.18 13.40 2.84
CA HIS A 196 -6.73 13.09 2.83
C HIS A 196 -6.36 11.75 2.22
N SER A 197 -7.22 10.72 2.30
CA SER A 197 -6.93 9.42 1.67
C SER A 197 -7.51 9.31 0.27
N PHE A 198 -8.67 9.93 0.03
CA PHE A 198 -9.32 9.94 -1.28
C PHE A 198 -9.12 11.26 -2.04
N LEU A 199 -8.42 12.22 -1.44
CA LEU A 199 -8.06 13.52 -2.04
C LEU A 199 -9.28 14.28 -2.57
N VAL A 200 -10.43 14.12 -1.93
CA VAL A 200 -11.65 14.84 -2.31
C VAL A 200 -11.47 16.32 -1.95
N PRO A 201 -11.65 17.26 -2.91
CA PRO A 201 -11.49 18.68 -2.64
C PRO A 201 -12.44 19.15 -1.53
N SER A 202 -11.98 20.05 -0.65
CA SER A 202 -12.82 20.57 0.44
C SER A 202 -14.11 21.22 -0.03
N ALA A 203 -14.12 21.79 -1.25
CA ALA A 203 -15.34 22.34 -1.87
C ALA A 203 -16.39 21.25 -2.12
N ALA A 204 -15.98 20.11 -2.70
CA ALA A 204 -16.87 18.97 -2.93
C ALA A 204 -17.35 18.33 -1.62
N VAL A 205 -16.48 18.30 -0.59
CA VAL A 205 -16.91 17.85 0.75
C VAL A 205 -17.94 18.80 1.35
N ASN A 206 -17.77 20.11 1.20
CA ASN A 206 -18.76 21.08 1.69
C ASN A 206 -20.10 20.91 0.97
N GLU A 207 -20.10 20.78 -0.35
CA GLU A 207 -21.32 20.54 -1.14
C GLU A 207 -22.05 19.27 -0.69
N LEU A 208 -21.29 18.17 -0.48
CA LEU A 208 -21.85 16.93 0.09
C LEU A 208 -22.48 17.16 1.48
N LEU A 209 -21.83 17.94 2.33
CA LEU A 209 -22.32 18.22 3.68
C LEU A 209 -23.56 19.13 3.67
N ASP A 210 -23.62 20.11 2.77
CA ASP A 210 -24.76 21.00 2.60
C ASP A 210 -26.00 20.21 2.15
N GLU A 211 -25.84 19.30 1.17
CA GLU A 211 -26.90 18.39 0.73
C GLU A 211 -27.33 17.44 1.85
N LEU A 212 -26.39 16.86 2.59
CA LEU A 212 -26.70 16.00 3.72
C LEU A 212 -27.45 16.77 4.82
N GLN A 213 -27.08 18.02 5.06
CA GLN A 213 -27.75 18.90 6.02
C GLN A 213 -29.20 19.19 5.60
N TYR A 214 -29.44 19.42 4.31
CA TYR A 214 -30.78 19.60 3.76
C TYR A 214 -31.63 18.32 3.88
N LEU A 215 -31.06 17.17 3.53
CA LEU A 215 -31.76 15.89 3.56
C LEU A 215 -32.22 15.52 4.98
N ILE A 216 -31.32 15.65 5.98
CA ILE A 216 -31.63 15.28 7.37
C ILE A 216 -32.50 16.35 8.04
N GLY A 217 -32.14 17.63 7.91
CA GLY A 217 -32.78 18.72 8.65
C GLY A 217 -34.09 19.24 8.06
N THR A 218 -34.27 19.15 6.74
CA THR A 218 -35.41 19.78 6.06
C THR A 218 -36.27 18.76 5.33
N ALA A 219 -35.67 17.96 4.43
CA ALA A 219 -36.43 17.03 3.59
C ALA A 219 -37.04 15.86 4.41
N SER A 220 -36.38 15.46 5.51
CA SER A 220 -36.87 14.39 6.38
C SER A 220 -38.00 14.82 7.31
N VAL A 221 -38.19 16.12 7.60
CA VAL A 221 -39.18 16.60 8.58
C VAL A 221 -40.60 16.14 8.26
N PRO A 222 -41.13 16.28 7.03
CA PRO A 222 -42.49 15.82 6.71
C PRO A 222 -42.65 14.29 6.83
N VAL A 223 -41.59 13.53 6.51
CA VAL A 223 -41.59 12.07 6.63
C VAL A 223 -41.62 11.68 8.11
N THR A 224 -40.76 12.28 8.93
CA THR A 224 -40.73 12.06 10.38
C THR A 224 -42.06 12.45 11.02
N GLN A 225 -42.66 13.58 10.62
CA GLN A 225 -43.96 14.02 11.11
C GLN A 225 -45.05 12.98 10.81
N ARG A 226 -45.11 12.46 9.58
CA ARG A 226 -46.07 11.41 9.22
C ARG A 226 -45.86 10.14 10.05
N THR A 227 -44.62 9.68 10.19
CA THR A 227 -44.30 8.50 11.01
C THR A 227 -44.70 8.68 12.48
N LEU A 228 -44.49 9.87 13.05
CA LEU A 228 -44.93 10.18 14.41
C LEU A 228 -46.45 10.19 14.54
N LEU A 229 -47.16 10.81 13.58
CA LEU A 229 -48.63 10.82 13.55
C LEU A 229 -49.19 9.40 13.50
N ASP A 230 -48.70 8.57 12.58
CA ASP A 230 -49.14 7.18 12.42
C ASP A 230 -48.90 6.38 13.71
N SER A 231 -47.74 6.54 14.34
CA SER A 231 -47.38 5.85 15.57
C SER A 231 -48.23 6.31 16.77
N LEU A 232 -48.49 7.61 16.90
CA LEU A 232 -49.34 8.17 17.97
C LEU A 232 -50.80 7.73 17.81
N GLN A 233 -51.33 7.74 16.58
CA GLN A 233 -52.68 7.27 16.27
C GLN A 233 -52.85 5.78 16.59
N ASN A 234 -51.86 4.94 16.23
CA ASN A 234 -51.88 3.51 16.53
C ASN A 234 -51.86 3.22 18.04
N ASN A 235 -51.32 4.14 18.85
CA ASN A 235 -51.30 4.03 20.31
C ASN A 235 -52.46 4.81 20.98
N SER A 236 -53.48 5.25 20.22
CA SER A 236 -54.63 6.01 20.71
C SER A 236 -54.29 7.32 21.43
N CYS A 237 -53.14 7.92 21.11
CA CYS A 237 -52.72 9.22 21.61
C CYS A 237 -53.25 10.34 20.71
N ILE A 238 -54.07 11.24 21.25
CA ILE A 238 -54.53 12.44 20.56
C ILE A 238 -53.59 13.59 20.89
N VAL A 239 -52.76 13.97 19.93
CA VAL A 239 -51.77 15.06 20.07
C VAL A 239 -52.03 16.08 18.97
N ASP A 240 -51.90 17.37 19.31
CA ASP A 240 -52.04 18.46 18.36
C ASP A 240 -51.01 18.34 17.22
N GLU A 241 -51.45 18.53 15.97
CA GLU A 241 -50.61 18.36 14.78
C GLU A 241 -49.42 19.34 14.75
N PHE A 242 -49.58 20.52 15.35
CA PHE A 242 -48.49 21.49 15.52
C PHE A 242 -47.40 20.96 16.44
N VAL A 243 -47.77 20.28 17.53
CA VAL A 243 -46.81 19.66 18.46
C VAL A 243 -46.07 18.52 17.78
N VAL A 244 -46.73 17.71 16.95
CA VAL A 244 -46.08 16.64 16.20
C VAL A 244 -45.11 17.19 15.14
N LYS A 245 -45.48 18.29 14.48
CA LYS A 245 -44.58 18.99 13.54
C LYS A 245 -43.36 19.58 14.23
N ASP A 246 -43.54 20.20 15.40
CA ASP A 246 -42.45 20.74 16.21
C ASP A 246 -41.52 19.61 16.67
N LEU A 247 -42.07 18.52 17.21
CA LEU A 247 -41.31 17.31 17.57
C LEU A 247 -40.51 16.73 16.39
N ALA A 248 -41.11 16.62 15.20
CA ALA A 248 -40.41 16.16 14.01
C ALA A 248 -39.24 17.08 13.65
N THR A 249 -39.43 18.39 13.74
CA THR A 249 -38.40 19.39 13.49
C THR A 249 -37.27 19.29 14.52
N VAL A 250 -37.61 19.15 15.81
CA VAL A 250 -36.66 18.97 16.90
C VAL A 250 -35.87 17.68 16.72
N LEU A 251 -36.51 16.55 16.40
CA LEU A 251 -35.82 15.26 16.18
C LEU A 251 -34.85 15.31 14.99
N CYS A 252 -35.25 15.92 13.88
CA CYS A 252 -34.38 16.09 12.72
C CYS A 252 -33.18 17.00 13.04
N ASN A 253 -33.40 18.11 13.75
CA ASN A 253 -32.34 19.07 14.08
C ASN A 253 -31.42 18.63 15.23
N SER A 254 -31.94 17.84 16.18
CA SER A 254 -31.18 17.27 17.29
C SER A 254 -30.39 16.01 16.90
N ASN A 255 -30.56 15.52 15.66
CA ASN A 255 -29.74 14.43 15.14
C ASN A 255 -28.25 14.78 15.26
N PRO A 256 -27.40 13.94 15.88
CA PRO A 256 -25.99 14.27 16.10
C PRO A 256 -25.21 14.59 14.82
N ILE A 257 -25.55 13.97 13.69
CA ILE A 257 -24.94 14.27 12.39
C ILE A 257 -25.34 15.67 11.95
N GLN A 258 -26.64 16.00 12.03
CA GLN A 258 -27.17 17.32 11.68
C GLN A 258 -26.58 18.41 12.56
N ALA A 259 -26.45 18.17 13.86
CA ALA A 259 -25.84 19.08 14.81
C ALA A 259 -24.36 19.31 14.49
N ALA A 260 -23.62 18.25 14.13
CA ALA A 260 -22.20 18.33 13.82
C ALA A 260 -21.90 19.12 12.54
N ILE A 261 -22.72 18.97 11.50
CA ILE A 261 -22.50 19.59 10.17
C ILE A 261 -23.30 20.88 9.96
N GLY A 262 -24.30 21.14 10.80
CA GLY A 262 -25.14 22.32 10.71
C GLY A 262 -24.38 23.63 10.95
N LYS A 263 -24.99 24.78 10.67
CA LYS A 263 -24.37 26.13 10.67
C LYS A 263 -23.41 26.41 11.85
N HIS A 264 -23.74 25.96 13.04
CA HIS A 264 -22.93 26.17 14.25
C HIS A 264 -22.05 24.97 14.64
N GLY A 265 -22.25 23.82 14.01
CA GLY A 265 -21.54 22.58 14.30
C GLY A 265 -20.04 22.63 14.01
N PRO A 266 -19.24 21.79 14.70
CA PRO A 266 -17.78 21.73 14.57
C PRO A 266 -17.28 21.20 13.22
N LEU A 267 -18.13 20.56 12.40
CA LEU A 267 -17.74 19.98 11.12
C LEU A 267 -18.29 20.73 9.89
N SER A 268 -18.99 21.84 10.11
CA SER A 268 -19.73 22.58 9.08
C SER A 268 -18.88 23.22 7.99
N THR A 269 -17.65 23.62 8.27
CA THR A 269 -16.77 24.24 7.27
C THR A 269 -15.40 23.59 7.26
N ALA A 270 -14.69 23.70 6.15
CA ALA A 270 -13.32 23.19 6.02
C ALA A 270 -12.38 23.73 7.12
N TRP A 271 -12.57 24.99 7.54
CA TRP A 271 -11.80 25.57 8.64
C TRP A 271 -12.13 24.91 9.98
N LYS A 272 -13.43 24.76 10.31
CA LYS A 272 -13.83 24.11 11.57
C LYS A 272 -13.44 22.63 11.60
N ARG A 273 -13.56 21.91 10.48
CA ARG A 273 -13.07 20.52 10.35
C ARG A 273 -11.59 20.42 10.67
N LYS A 274 -10.75 21.30 10.09
CA LYS A 274 -9.31 21.32 10.41
C LYS A 274 -9.04 21.62 11.89
N ALA A 275 -9.78 22.54 12.50
CA ALA A 275 -9.67 22.79 13.94
C ALA A 275 -10.04 21.55 14.75
N TYR A 276 -11.17 20.92 14.42
CA TYR A 276 -11.62 19.69 15.05
C TYR A 276 -10.61 18.55 14.93
N TYR A 277 -9.98 18.39 13.75
CA TYR A 277 -8.97 17.35 13.55
C TYR A 277 -7.75 17.54 14.45
N ARG A 278 -7.32 18.78 14.67
CA ARG A 278 -6.19 19.09 15.55
C ARG A 278 -6.48 18.71 17.00
N GLU A 279 -7.70 19.01 17.44
CA GLU A 279 -8.15 18.74 18.81
C GLU A 279 -8.34 17.24 19.06
N ASN A 280 -8.77 16.47 18.04
CA ASN A 280 -9.24 15.10 18.23
C ASN A 280 -8.36 13.99 17.60
N PHE A 281 -7.46 14.29 16.66
CA PHE A 281 -6.71 13.26 15.89
C PHE A 281 -5.18 13.34 16.02
N ASN A 282 -4.64 13.92 17.11
CA ASN A 282 -3.19 13.97 17.38
C ASN A 282 -2.36 14.47 16.18
N VAL A 283 -2.78 15.57 15.56
CA VAL A 283 -2.14 16.12 14.37
C VAL A 283 -0.79 16.76 14.74
N VAL A 284 0.27 16.39 14.02
CA VAL A 284 1.55 17.09 14.10
C VAL A 284 1.56 18.19 13.03
N GLU A 285 1.41 19.43 13.46
CA GLU A 285 1.37 20.58 12.57
C GLU A 285 2.77 20.91 12.00
N PRO A 286 2.85 21.33 10.73
CA PRO A 286 4.06 21.92 10.17
C PRO A 286 4.38 23.24 10.87
N ILE A 287 5.66 23.53 10.98
CA ILE A 287 6.23 24.76 11.52
C ILE A 287 6.91 25.51 10.37
N GLU A 288 6.63 26.81 10.28
CA GLU A 288 7.35 27.68 9.36
C GLU A 288 8.73 28.01 9.93
N TYR A 289 9.78 27.76 9.13
CA TYR A 289 11.15 28.09 9.46
C TYR A 289 11.66 29.22 8.57
N VAL A 290 12.39 30.17 9.16
CA VAL A 290 12.81 31.40 8.48
C VAL A 290 14.28 31.30 8.08
N LEU A 291 14.55 31.23 6.78
CA LEU A 291 15.92 31.26 6.22
C LEU A 291 16.48 32.68 6.23
N GLU A 292 15.66 33.65 5.85
CA GLU A 292 16.03 35.07 5.81
C GLU A 292 14.80 35.97 5.97
N ARG A 293 14.82 36.86 6.98
CA ARG A 293 13.72 37.79 7.26
C ARG A 293 13.57 38.89 6.21
N LYS A 294 14.67 39.40 5.65
CA LYS A 294 14.66 40.58 4.75
C LYS A 294 13.83 40.36 3.49
N ASN A 295 13.90 39.16 2.90
CA ASN A 295 13.19 38.79 1.69
C ASN A 295 12.03 37.82 1.95
N ASN A 296 11.63 37.66 3.22
CA ASN A 296 10.61 36.72 3.66
C ASN A 296 10.81 35.29 3.11
N LYS A 297 12.06 34.79 3.18
CA LYS A 297 12.40 33.44 2.74
C LYS A 297 12.13 32.45 3.86
N THR A 298 11.09 31.65 3.67
CA THR A 298 10.64 30.64 4.63
C THR A 298 10.46 29.28 3.96
N PHE A 299 10.42 28.23 4.77
CA PHE A 299 10.04 26.88 4.34
C PHE A 299 9.22 26.18 5.43
N GLN A 300 8.59 25.07 5.08
CA GLN A 300 7.75 24.32 6.01
C GLN A 300 8.48 23.07 6.49
N TYR A 301 8.50 22.85 7.81
CA TYR A 301 9.11 21.69 8.46
C TYR A 301 8.08 20.96 9.33
N VAL A 302 7.99 19.64 9.22
CA VAL A 302 7.15 18.81 10.10
C VAL A 302 8.05 18.19 11.17
N PRO A 303 7.84 18.50 12.47
CA PRO A 303 8.70 18.01 13.55
C PRO A 303 8.83 16.49 13.56
N LEU A 304 10.03 16.00 13.27
CA LEU A 304 10.34 14.58 13.15
C LEU A 304 10.07 13.85 14.46
N LEU A 305 10.58 14.38 15.59
CA LEU A 305 10.47 13.71 16.88
C LEU A 305 9.01 13.55 17.34
N LYS A 306 8.19 14.60 17.16
CA LYS A 306 6.75 14.55 17.49
C LYS A 306 6.03 13.54 16.60
N SER A 307 6.32 13.55 15.30
CA SER A 307 5.73 12.61 14.34
C SER A 307 6.10 11.17 14.67
N LEU A 308 7.35 10.93 15.02
CA LEU A 308 7.86 9.62 15.42
C LEU A 308 7.21 9.12 16.72
N GLN A 309 7.06 9.99 17.72
CA GLN A 309 6.38 9.67 18.96
C GLN A 309 4.92 9.25 18.73
N GLN A 310 4.18 10.03 17.93
CA GLN A 310 2.79 9.70 17.58
C GLN A 310 2.70 8.38 16.80
N LEU A 311 3.61 8.17 15.84
CA LEU A 311 3.66 6.97 15.04
C LEU A 311 3.93 5.70 15.88
N LEU A 312 4.89 5.78 16.81
CA LEU A 312 5.26 4.65 17.68
C LEU A 312 4.29 4.43 18.84
N ASN A 313 3.51 5.43 19.22
CA ASN A 313 2.38 5.27 20.14
C ASN A 313 1.17 4.58 19.47
N CYS A 314 1.15 4.47 18.14
CA CYS A 314 0.18 3.65 17.44
C CYS A 314 0.53 2.16 17.56
N GLU A 315 -0.27 1.42 18.34
CA GLU A 315 -0.07 0.00 18.60
C GLU A 315 0.06 -0.85 17.33
N THR A 316 -0.70 -0.51 16.30
CA THR A 316 -0.71 -1.24 15.02
C THR A 316 0.60 -1.09 14.25
N THR A 317 1.22 0.09 14.31
CA THR A 317 2.53 0.36 13.74
C THR A 317 3.61 -0.28 14.59
N LEU A 318 3.53 -0.12 15.91
CA LEU A 318 4.49 -0.69 16.84
C LEU A 318 4.53 -2.23 16.78
N ASN A 319 3.38 -2.88 16.58
CA ASN A 319 3.27 -4.33 16.40
C ASN A 319 3.93 -4.82 15.10
N LYS A 320 3.98 -3.98 14.07
CA LYS A 320 4.64 -4.29 12.80
C LYS A 320 6.12 -3.96 12.80
N ALA A 321 6.55 -3.03 13.64
CA ALA A 321 7.93 -2.58 13.71
C ALA A 321 8.85 -3.71 14.19
N ILE A 322 9.62 -4.25 13.26
CA ILE A 322 10.63 -5.26 13.49
C ILE A 322 11.77 -4.62 14.30
N HIS A 323 12.40 -5.39 15.18
CA HIS A 323 13.55 -5.00 15.99
C HIS A 323 13.30 -3.88 17.02
N LEU A 324 12.07 -3.41 17.21
CA LEU A 324 11.68 -2.54 18.33
C LEU A 324 11.16 -3.32 19.56
N LYS A 325 10.92 -4.63 19.42
CA LYS A 325 10.33 -5.49 20.46
C LYS A 325 11.23 -6.68 20.83
N GLU A 326 12.55 -6.49 20.86
CA GLU A 326 13.59 -7.53 21.03
C GLU A 326 14.02 -8.18 19.70
N LYS A 327 15.33 -8.42 19.55
CA LYS A 327 15.87 -9.07 18.35
C LYS A 327 15.44 -10.54 18.38
N GLN A 328 14.80 -11.02 17.31
CA GLN A 328 14.87 -12.44 17.01
C GLN A 328 16.34 -12.75 16.75
N HIS A 329 16.96 -13.55 17.61
CA HIS A 329 18.29 -14.08 17.35
C HIS A 329 18.25 -14.80 16.00
N PRO A 330 19.12 -14.44 15.05
CA PRO A 330 19.26 -15.23 13.83
C PRO A 330 19.55 -16.66 14.26
N VAL A 331 18.80 -17.63 13.73
CA VAL A 331 19.18 -19.03 13.82
C VAL A 331 20.58 -19.12 13.23
N GLU A 332 21.56 -19.56 14.03
CA GLU A 332 22.92 -19.80 13.56
C GLU A 332 22.86 -20.78 12.40
N SER A 333 23.06 -20.23 11.20
CA SER A 333 23.23 -20.96 9.95
C SER A 333 24.66 -20.70 9.52
N ASP A 334 25.39 -21.74 9.14
CA ASP A 334 26.77 -21.65 8.65
C ASP A 334 26.91 -20.71 7.43
N LYS A 335 25.81 -20.41 6.74
CA LYS A 335 25.76 -19.48 5.61
C LYS A 335 25.20 -18.13 6.02
N GLN A 336 26.00 -17.08 5.82
CA GLN A 336 25.56 -15.69 5.97
C GLN A 336 24.56 -15.33 4.86
N VAL A 337 23.34 -15.02 5.27
CA VAL A 337 22.24 -14.60 4.39
C VAL A 337 21.92 -13.13 4.68
N TYR A 338 21.60 -12.37 3.63
CA TYR A 338 21.19 -10.97 3.70
C TYR A 338 19.74 -10.85 3.21
N ARG A 339 18.85 -10.40 4.09
CA ARG A 339 17.43 -10.18 3.80
C ARG A 339 17.02 -8.72 3.97
N SER A 340 17.80 -7.98 4.75
CA SER A 340 17.55 -6.59 5.08
C SER A 340 18.83 -5.85 5.44
N PHE A 341 18.73 -4.54 5.63
CA PHE A 341 19.82 -3.70 6.14
C PHE A 341 20.40 -4.24 7.47
N TRP A 342 19.56 -4.83 8.32
CA TRP A 342 19.94 -5.34 9.64
C TRP A 342 20.96 -6.49 9.60
N ASP A 343 21.02 -7.23 8.49
CA ASP A 343 21.97 -8.33 8.29
C ASP A 343 23.36 -7.82 7.84
N GLY A 344 23.40 -6.58 7.34
CA GLY A 344 24.56 -5.94 6.72
C GLY A 344 25.61 -5.47 7.72
N HIS A 345 26.84 -5.36 7.24
CA HIS A 345 28.00 -4.93 8.04
C HIS A 345 27.86 -3.50 8.57
N PHE A 346 27.25 -2.58 7.81
CA PHE A 346 27.02 -1.20 8.27
C PHE A 346 26.11 -1.12 9.49
N CYS A 347 25.03 -1.91 9.54
CA CYS A 347 24.16 -1.97 10.72
C CYS A 347 24.92 -2.55 11.92
N LYS A 348 25.68 -3.63 11.72
CA LYS A 348 26.45 -4.31 12.78
C LYS A 348 27.51 -3.41 13.43
N ARG A 349 28.08 -2.46 12.67
CA ARG A 349 29.08 -1.49 13.16
C ARG A 349 28.48 -0.16 13.65
N ASN A 350 27.22 0.13 13.34
CA ASN A 350 26.60 1.38 13.75
C ASN A 350 26.38 1.37 15.27
N ALA A 351 26.94 2.35 15.98
CA ALA A 351 26.94 2.41 17.44
C ALA A 351 25.53 2.55 18.08
N ILE A 352 24.52 2.91 17.29
CA ILE A 352 23.12 3.05 17.71
C ILE A 352 22.30 1.87 17.17
N LEU A 353 22.27 1.66 15.85
CA LEU A 353 21.42 0.64 15.20
C LEU A 353 21.84 -0.80 15.54
N SER A 354 23.08 -1.04 15.97
CA SER A 354 23.52 -2.35 16.45
C SER A 354 22.92 -2.72 17.81
N LYS A 355 22.41 -1.76 18.59
CA LYS A 355 21.82 -1.99 19.92
C LYS A 355 20.43 -2.59 19.82
N GLU A 356 19.91 -3.07 20.94
CA GLU A 356 18.53 -3.52 21.05
C GLU A 356 17.57 -2.31 21.01
N CYS A 357 16.44 -2.48 20.30
CA CYS A 357 15.36 -1.50 20.25
C CYS A 357 15.80 -0.09 19.76
N ALA A 358 16.55 -0.05 18.66
CA ALA A 358 16.97 1.18 18.00
C ALA A 358 16.02 1.58 16.87
N ILE A 359 15.73 2.88 16.77
CA ILE A 359 14.93 3.44 15.68
C ILE A 359 15.83 3.67 14.45
N SER A 360 15.46 3.07 13.32
CA SER A 360 16.07 3.33 12.02
C SER A 360 15.17 4.27 11.21
N LEU A 361 15.76 5.35 10.70
CA LEU A 361 15.09 6.27 9.79
C LEU A 361 15.75 6.23 8.41
N ILE A 362 14.95 6.22 7.35
CA ILE A 362 15.42 6.36 5.98
C ILE A 362 14.88 7.69 5.45
N LEU A 363 15.76 8.58 4.99
CA LEU A 363 15.34 9.83 4.34
C LEU A 363 15.22 9.64 2.83
N TYR A 364 14.25 10.32 2.23
CA TYR A 364 14.11 10.44 0.79
C TYR A 364 14.14 11.92 0.44
N VAL A 365 14.93 12.31 -0.56
CA VAL A 365 14.94 13.69 -1.04
C VAL A 365 14.66 13.68 -2.54
N ASP A 366 13.62 14.41 -2.92
CA ASP A 366 13.19 14.54 -4.31
C ASP A 366 12.68 15.97 -4.58
N ASP A 367 12.69 16.34 -5.84
CA ASP A 367 12.63 17.72 -6.29
C ASP A 367 11.52 17.81 -7.37
N PHE A 368 10.33 18.29 -6.99
CA PHE A 368 9.14 18.26 -7.84
C PHE A 368 8.64 19.65 -8.23
N GLU A 369 7.80 19.73 -9.27
CA GLU A 369 7.21 20.98 -9.75
C GLU A 369 5.69 20.96 -9.61
N ILE A 370 5.14 21.97 -8.94
CA ILE A 370 3.68 22.11 -8.74
C ILE A 370 3.00 22.73 -9.97
N CYS A 371 3.72 23.55 -10.73
CA CYS A 371 3.17 24.27 -11.87
C CYS A 371 3.03 23.36 -13.09
N ASN A 372 2.13 23.74 -14.01
CA ASN A 372 1.97 23.03 -15.28
C ASN A 372 3.34 22.92 -16.00
N PRO A 373 3.81 21.70 -16.29
CA PRO A 373 5.12 21.48 -16.91
C PRO A 373 5.25 22.06 -18.33
N LEU A 374 4.15 22.50 -18.95
CA LEU A 374 4.10 23.14 -20.26
C LEU A 374 3.86 24.67 -20.20
N GLY A 375 3.65 25.25 -19.01
CA GLY A 375 3.31 26.66 -18.83
C GLY A 375 4.52 27.61 -18.73
N THR A 376 4.25 28.92 -18.70
CA THR A 376 5.27 29.98 -18.55
C THR A 376 5.95 30.02 -17.18
N SER A 377 5.44 29.27 -16.21
CA SER A 377 5.99 29.11 -14.86
C SER A 377 6.85 27.85 -14.68
N ARG A 378 7.07 27.09 -15.76
CA ARG A 378 7.93 25.89 -15.74
C ARG A 378 9.32 26.22 -15.19
N LYS A 379 9.84 25.33 -14.34
CA LYS A 379 11.10 25.40 -13.57
C LYS A 379 11.21 26.55 -12.56
N LYS A 380 10.17 27.39 -12.36
CA LYS A 380 10.27 28.56 -11.46
C LYS A 380 9.94 28.21 -10.01
N HIS A 381 9.03 27.28 -9.79
CA HIS A 381 8.49 26.95 -8.46
C HIS A 381 8.78 25.51 -8.07
N LYS A 382 10.00 25.06 -8.38
CA LYS A 382 10.47 23.74 -7.97
C LYS A 382 10.61 23.69 -6.45
N ILE A 383 10.15 22.59 -5.85
CA ILE A 383 10.22 22.32 -4.42
C ILE A 383 11.10 21.09 -4.20
N CYS A 384 12.11 21.27 -3.36
CA CYS A 384 12.87 20.19 -2.75
C CYS A 384 12.09 19.69 -1.53
N ALA A 385 11.64 18.45 -1.59
CA ALA A 385 10.95 17.78 -0.52
C ALA A 385 11.86 16.74 0.13
N SER A 386 11.89 16.78 1.45
CA SER A 386 12.48 15.73 2.27
C SER A 386 11.36 14.94 2.93
N TYR A 387 11.40 13.63 2.76
CA TYR A 387 10.51 12.66 3.39
C TYR A 387 11.31 11.71 4.27
N TRP A 388 10.63 10.99 5.14
CA TRP A 388 11.22 9.95 5.96
C TRP A 388 10.30 8.73 6.06
N ILE A 389 10.93 7.56 6.24
CA ILE A 389 10.27 6.28 6.48
C ILE A 389 10.85 5.68 7.75
N LEU A 390 10.00 5.05 8.56
CA LEU A 390 10.43 4.22 9.68
C LEU A 390 11.04 2.91 9.14
N GLY A 391 12.37 2.82 9.11
CA GLY A 391 13.12 1.66 8.59
C GLY A 391 12.97 0.38 9.44
N ASN A 392 12.33 0.47 10.60
CA ASN A 392 11.93 -0.68 11.40
C ASN A 392 10.73 -1.44 10.81
N LEU A 393 10.01 -0.89 9.83
CA LEU A 393 8.89 -1.60 9.22
C LEU A 393 9.37 -2.73 8.28
N PRO A 394 8.53 -3.76 8.03
CA PRO A 394 8.86 -4.78 7.05
C PRO A 394 9.04 -4.16 5.64
N PRO A 395 9.92 -4.69 4.78
CA PRO A 395 10.21 -4.10 3.47
C PRO A 395 8.98 -3.80 2.60
N GLY A 396 7.95 -4.66 2.64
CA GLY A 396 6.71 -4.47 1.89
C GLY A 396 5.82 -3.30 2.37
N CYS A 397 6.14 -2.66 3.50
CA CYS A 397 5.42 -1.49 4.02
C CYS A 397 6.02 -0.17 3.53
N HIS A 398 7.30 -0.13 3.17
CA HIS A 398 8.00 1.12 2.84
C HIS A 398 7.45 1.82 1.60
N SER A 399 6.93 1.07 0.61
CA SER A 399 6.36 1.64 -0.60
C SER A 399 4.92 2.15 -0.45
N SER A 400 4.29 1.97 0.72
CA SER A 400 2.95 2.49 0.95
C SER A 400 3.00 4.00 1.22
N LEU A 401 2.16 4.78 0.53
CA LEU A 401 2.05 6.23 0.78
C LEU A 401 1.73 6.57 2.24
N SER A 402 1.03 5.68 2.95
CA SER A 402 0.73 5.83 4.38
C SER A 402 1.95 5.70 5.31
N SER A 403 3.08 5.22 4.77
CA SER A 403 4.33 4.97 5.50
C SER A 403 5.46 5.94 5.10
N ILE A 404 5.17 6.86 4.17
CA ILE A 404 6.07 7.93 3.73
C ILE A 404 5.61 9.21 4.40
N HIS A 405 6.44 9.75 5.29
CA HIS A 405 6.12 10.93 6.08
C HIS A 405 6.89 12.14 5.58
N LEU A 406 6.24 13.29 5.53
CA LEU A 406 6.90 14.54 5.15
C LEU A 406 7.81 15.03 6.29
N ALA A 407 9.02 15.47 5.96
CA ALA A 407 9.91 16.19 6.87
C ALA A 407 9.97 17.68 6.53
N ALA A 408 10.20 18.04 5.26
CA ALA A 408 10.34 19.44 4.86
C ALA A 408 9.92 19.69 3.41
N LEU A 409 9.39 20.90 3.15
CA LEU A 409 9.15 21.43 1.81
C LEU A 409 9.88 22.76 1.66
N ILE A 410 10.90 22.78 0.81
CA ILE A 410 11.82 23.90 0.64
C ILE A 410 11.84 24.31 -0.82
N ASN A 411 11.84 25.61 -1.12
CA ASN A 411 12.03 26.06 -2.51
C ASN A 411 13.43 25.64 -3.01
N SER A 412 13.52 24.94 -4.15
CA SER A 412 14.81 24.41 -4.62
C SER A 412 15.83 25.51 -4.94
N ASN A 413 15.40 26.74 -5.23
CA ASN A 413 16.33 27.87 -5.40
C ASN A 413 16.91 28.31 -4.06
N ASP A 414 16.13 28.27 -2.99
CA ASP A 414 16.62 28.62 -1.65
C ASP A 414 17.63 27.56 -1.16
N VAL A 415 17.46 26.27 -1.52
CA VAL A 415 18.49 25.24 -1.28
C VAL A 415 19.82 25.61 -1.94
N LYS A 416 19.80 26.10 -3.19
CA LYS A 416 21.02 26.50 -3.91
C LYS A 416 21.69 27.73 -3.30
N VAL A 417 20.90 28.67 -2.78
CA VAL A 417 21.40 29.93 -2.21
C VAL A 417 21.94 29.74 -0.80
N TYR A 418 21.23 28.98 0.05
CA TYR A 418 21.55 28.85 1.47
C TYR A 418 22.29 27.56 1.83
N GLY A 419 22.28 26.56 0.94
CA GLY A 419 22.94 25.27 1.14
C GLY A 419 22.19 24.33 2.10
N TYR A 420 22.54 23.04 2.04
CA TYR A 420 21.88 21.99 2.84
C TYR A 420 22.06 22.15 4.35
N GLU A 421 23.19 22.70 4.81
CA GLU A 421 23.42 22.93 6.24
C GLU A 421 22.33 23.81 6.86
N LYS A 422 21.97 24.91 6.17
CA LYS A 422 20.99 25.87 6.70
C LYS A 422 19.55 25.41 6.48
N VAL A 423 19.23 24.82 5.33
CA VAL A 423 17.84 24.40 5.03
C VAL A 423 17.44 23.10 5.74
N LEU A 424 18.40 22.23 6.07
CA LEU A 424 18.14 20.99 6.85
C LEU A 424 18.39 21.16 8.35
N GLU A 425 18.80 22.33 8.81
CA GLU A 425 19.07 22.62 10.23
C GLU A 425 18.01 22.04 11.18
N PRO A 426 16.70 22.32 11.04
CA PRO A 426 15.70 21.79 11.97
C PRO A 426 15.61 20.26 11.96
N LEU A 427 15.74 19.63 10.79
CA LEU A 427 15.74 18.18 10.68
C LEU A 427 16.99 17.56 11.33
N ILE A 428 18.16 18.17 11.10
CA ILE A 428 19.42 17.74 11.69
C ILE A 428 19.37 17.87 13.22
N THR A 429 18.82 18.95 13.76
CA THR A 429 18.65 19.12 15.21
C THR A 429 17.78 18.02 15.82
N ASP A 430 16.68 17.65 15.16
CA ASP A 430 15.83 16.54 15.61
C ASP A 430 16.58 15.20 15.53
N LEU A 431 17.37 14.96 14.48
CA LEU A 431 18.19 13.75 14.34
C LEU A 431 19.30 13.66 15.39
N ILE A 432 19.99 14.76 15.70
CA ILE A 432 20.98 14.83 16.79
C ILE A 432 20.32 14.47 18.12
N THR A 433 19.13 15.03 18.38
CA THR A 433 18.36 14.74 19.59
C THR A 433 17.96 13.27 19.66
N LEU A 434 17.56 12.68 18.52
CA LEU A 434 17.27 11.24 18.42
C LEU A 434 18.49 10.35 18.72
N GLU A 435 19.69 10.74 18.28
CA GLU A 435 20.93 10.00 18.58
C GLU A 435 21.33 10.12 20.06
N GLN A 436 21.26 11.33 20.61
CA GLN A 436 21.81 11.65 21.93
C GLN A 436 20.84 11.36 23.07
N HIS A 437 19.58 11.75 22.92
CA HIS A 437 18.55 11.68 23.95
C HIS A 437 17.49 10.62 23.65
N GLY A 438 17.15 10.43 22.37
CA GLY A 438 16.08 9.52 21.93
C GLY A 438 14.69 10.12 22.05
N VAL A 439 13.66 9.30 21.81
CA VAL A 439 12.24 9.65 21.94
C VAL A 439 11.55 8.70 22.90
N PHE A 440 10.71 9.23 23.80
CA PHE A 440 9.94 8.42 24.73
C PHE A 440 8.74 7.78 24.04
N VAL A 441 8.66 6.45 24.09
CA VAL A 441 7.54 5.66 23.55
C VAL A 441 6.72 5.14 24.71
N GLU A 442 5.54 5.71 24.90
CA GLU A 442 4.67 5.45 26.06
C GLU A 442 4.25 3.98 26.12
N LYS A 443 3.89 3.40 24.96
CA LYS A 443 3.48 2.00 24.84
C LYS A 443 4.58 0.99 25.21
N LEU A 444 5.85 1.40 25.20
CA LEU A 444 6.97 0.58 25.65
C LEU A 444 7.50 0.99 27.03
N GLY A 445 7.03 2.12 27.59
CA GLY A 445 7.56 2.71 28.81
C GLY A 445 9.05 3.03 28.76
N LYS A 446 9.61 3.28 27.57
CA LYS A 446 11.06 3.40 27.34
C LYS A 446 11.39 4.54 26.37
N THR A 447 12.55 5.15 26.57
CA THR A 447 13.16 6.08 25.61
C THR A 447 14.02 5.31 24.62
N LEU A 448 13.68 5.41 23.34
CA LEU A 448 14.41 4.74 22.27
C LEU A 448 15.31 5.74 21.54
N LYS A 449 16.58 5.39 21.39
CA LYS A 449 17.51 6.12 20.53
C LYS A 449 17.37 5.65 19.09
N GLY A 450 17.74 6.52 18.17
CA GLY A 450 17.71 6.20 16.76
C GLY A 450 18.68 7.04 15.96
N THR A 451 18.79 6.73 14.69
CA THR A 451 19.59 7.51 13.76
C THR A 451 19.12 7.31 12.32
N LEU A 452 19.71 8.10 11.43
CA LEU A 452 19.58 8.01 10.00
C LEU A 452 20.37 6.79 9.47
N GLN A 453 19.65 5.85 8.87
CA GLN A 453 20.23 4.71 8.16
C GLN A 453 20.87 5.14 6.84
N CYS A 454 20.10 5.81 5.99
CA CYS A 454 20.54 6.27 4.68
C CYS A 454 19.63 7.39 4.15
N VAL A 455 20.12 8.08 3.12
CA VAL A 455 19.37 9.03 2.30
C VAL A 455 19.24 8.47 0.89
N ILE A 456 18.02 8.23 0.45
CA ILE A 456 17.69 7.82 -0.92
C ILE A 456 17.39 9.08 -1.74
N ALA A 457 18.05 9.21 -2.88
CA ALA A 457 17.82 10.28 -3.84
C ALA A 457 18.32 9.83 -5.21
N ASP A 458 17.83 10.46 -6.27
CA ASP A 458 18.43 10.34 -7.59
C ASP A 458 19.91 10.81 -7.55
N ASN A 459 20.70 10.48 -8.58
CA ASN A 459 22.13 10.83 -8.54
C ASN A 459 22.40 12.31 -8.37
N LEU A 460 21.55 13.16 -8.94
CA LEU A 460 21.69 14.61 -8.85
C LEU A 460 21.46 15.09 -7.41
N GLY A 461 20.37 14.66 -6.78
CA GLY A 461 20.04 14.95 -5.40
C GLY A 461 21.06 14.37 -4.43
N ALA A 462 21.44 13.10 -4.60
CA ALA A 462 22.44 12.43 -3.77
C ALA A 462 23.79 13.18 -3.82
N HIS A 463 24.28 13.53 -5.01
CA HIS A 463 25.52 14.32 -5.15
C HIS A 463 25.40 15.68 -4.48
N SER A 464 24.27 16.36 -4.67
CA SER A 464 24.06 17.70 -4.13
C SER A 464 24.10 17.72 -2.60
N ILE A 465 23.38 16.80 -1.93
CA ILE A 465 23.31 16.70 -0.47
C ILE A 465 24.64 16.19 0.12
N ALA A 466 25.29 15.25 -0.56
CA ALA A 466 26.53 14.64 -0.12
C ALA A 466 27.76 15.55 -0.34
N GLY A 467 27.63 16.67 -1.06
CA GLY A 467 28.75 17.57 -1.33
C GLY A 467 29.67 17.09 -2.45
N PHE A 468 29.14 16.33 -3.42
CA PHE A 468 29.82 15.97 -4.66
C PHE A 468 29.39 16.88 -5.82
N VAL A 469 30.20 16.92 -6.86
CA VAL A 469 29.88 17.66 -8.10
C VAL A 469 28.66 17.07 -8.79
N GLU A 470 27.73 17.93 -9.20
CA GLU A 470 26.52 17.54 -9.94
C GLU A 470 26.73 17.44 -11.46
N SER A 471 27.96 17.68 -11.94
CA SER A 471 28.31 17.57 -13.35
C SER A 471 28.80 16.16 -13.68
N PHE A 472 27.95 15.40 -14.37
CA PHE A 472 28.22 14.03 -14.77
C PHE A 472 29.06 13.89 -16.06
N SER A 473 29.50 15.01 -16.63
CA SER A 473 30.45 15.04 -17.74
C SER A 473 31.90 15.21 -17.28
N GLY A 474 32.14 15.43 -15.99
CA GLY A 474 33.46 15.68 -15.41
C GLY A 474 34.39 14.45 -15.41
N ARG A 475 35.62 14.66 -14.91
CA ARG A 475 36.65 13.60 -14.80
C ARG A 475 36.33 12.59 -13.70
N PHE A 476 35.89 13.05 -12.53
CA PHE A 476 35.54 12.23 -11.37
C PHE A 476 34.06 12.43 -11.04
N VAL A 477 33.24 11.42 -11.37
CA VAL A 477 31.77 11.51 -11.28
C VAL A 477 31.16 10.45 -10.36
N CYS A 478 31.95 9.53 -9.82
CA CYS A 478 31.47 8.51 -8.91
C CYS A 478 31.59 8.97 -7.46
N ARG A 479 30.49 8.84 -6.69
CA ARG A 479 30.49 9.09 -5.24
C ARG A 479 31.13 7.96 -4.43
N PHE A 480 31.14 6.74 -4.97
CA PHE A 480 31.59 5.54 -4.25
C PHE A 480 33.07 5.20 -4.45
N CYS A 481 33.69 5.64 -5.55
CA CYS A 481 35.09 5.36 -5.85
C CYS A 481 35.84 6.64 -6.28
N THR A 482 37.15 6.50 -6.47
CA THR A 482 38.02 7.58 -6.96
C THR A 482 38.42 7.42 -8.42
N ALA A 483 37.83 6.45 -9.12
CA ALA A 483 38.16 6.19 -10.52
C ALA A 483 37.78 7.37 -11.41
N ASP A 484 38.66 7.68 -12.36
CA ASP A 484 38.38 8.67 -13.38
C ASP A 484 37.60 8.08 -14.55
N ARG A 485 37.04 8.96 -15.37
CA ARG A 485 36.17 8.57 -16.47
C ARG A 485 36.85 7.64 -17.49
N LEU A 486 38.15 7.78 -17.73
CA LEU A 486 38.88 6.93 -18.67
C LEU A 486 39.07 5.54 -18.06
N GLU A 487 39.50 5.48 -16.80
CA GLU A 487 39.61 4.22 -16.07
C GLU A 487 38.30 3.43 -16.08
N ILE A 488 37.15 4.11 -15.98
CA ILE A 488 35.84 3.45 -15.99
C ILE A 488 35.45 2.91 -17.38
N GLN A 489 35.99 3.47 -18.47
CA GLN A 489 35.81 2.92 -19.80
C GLN A 489 36.67 1.68 -20.05
N ASP A 490 37.86 1.61 -19.44
CA ASP A 490 38.85 0.57 -19.72
C ASP A 490 38.77 -0.61 -18.73
N GLN A 491 38.54 -0.34 -17.44
CA GLN A 491 38.52 -1.36 -16.38
C GLN A 491 37.14 -1.99 -16.25
N VAL A 492 36.94 -3.15 -16.88
CA VAL A 492 35.68 -3.92 -16.89
C VAL A 492 35.55 -4.94 -15.74
N GLY A 493 36.66 -5.24 -15.04
CA GLY A 493 36.71 -6.21 -13.94
C GLY A 493 36.21 -5.66 -12.58
N ALA A 494 35.65 -6.55 -11.75
CA ALA A 494 35.33 -6.25 -10.35
C ALA A 494 36.61 -5.94 -9.54
N GLY A 495 36.54 -4.96 -8.63
CA GLY A 495 37.69 -4.54 -7.81
C GLY A 495 38.75 -3.70 -8.54
N GLY A 496 38.51 -3.30 -9.79
CA GLY A 496 39.42 -2.45 -10.57
C GLY A 496 39.45 -0.98 -10.13
N PHE A 497 38.58 -0.57 -9.20
CA PHE A 497 38.48 0.82 -8.74
C PHE A 497 38.77 0.94 -7.25
N SER A 498 39.58 1.94 -6.90
CA SER A 498 39.80 2.31 -5.50
C SER A 498 38.52 2.90 -4.91
N LEU A 499 37.94 2.18 -3.94
CA LEU A 499 36.76 2.65 -3.21
C LEU A 499 37.10 3.88 -2.36
N ARG A 500 36.14 4.80 -2.28
CA ARG A 500 36.26 6.03 -1.49
C ARG A 500 36.03 5.72 -0.03
N THR A 501 37.11 5.54 0.72
CA THR A 501 37.04 5.39 2.18
C THR A 501 36.80 6.74 2.86
N GLU A 502 36.42 6.71 4.14
CA GLU A 502 36.25 7.93 4.94
C GLU A 502 37.55 8.76 5.01
N GLU A 503 38.69 8.09 5.13
CA GLU A 503 40.01 8.71 5.18
C GLU A 503 40.34 9.41 3.87
N ILE A 504 40.14 8.72 2.74
CA ILE A 504 40.32 9.30 1.41
C ILE A 504 39.40 10.52 1.22
N HIS A 505 38.14 10.41 1.62
CA HIS A 505 37.19 11.53 1.54
C HIS A 505 37.63 12.73 2.40
N LYS A 506 38.07 12.50 3.64
CA LYS A 506 38.60 13.55 4.52
C LYS A 506 39.84 14.22 3.94
N ASN A 507 40.75 13.44 3.34
CA ASN A 507 41.93 13.98 2.67
C ASN A 507 41.58 14.85 1.45
N HIS A 508 40.55 14.48 0.69
CA HIS A 508 40.05 15.32 -0.41
C HIS A 508 39.45 16.64 0.08
N LEU A 509 38.69 16.63 1.18
CA LEU A 509 38.18 17.86 1.80
C LEU A 509 39.30 18.75 2.32
N LYS A 510 40.30 18.16 2.99
CA LYS A 510 41.49 18.89 3.46
C LYS A 510 42.25 19.53 2.30
N THR A 511 42.45 18.78 1.21
CA THR A 511 43.10 19.28 -0.01
C THR A 511 42.31 20.43 -0.63
N LEU A 512 40.98 20.35 -0.61
CA LEU A 512 40.09 21.39 -1.11
C LEU A 512 40.21 22.69 -0.30
N GLU A 513 40.26 22.58 1.04
CA GLU A 513 40.46 23.70 1.96
C GLU A 513 41.86 24.33 1.82
N GLU A 514 42.93 23.51 1.80
CA GLU A 514 44.32 23.98 1.74
C GLU A 514 44.68 24.65 0.40
N ASN A 515 44.14 24.14 -0.71
CA ASN A 515 44.48 24.60 -2.06
C ASN A 515 43.43 25.52 -2.69
N SER A 516 42.34 25.85 -1.98
CA SER A 516 41.23 26.68 -2.50
C SER A 516 40.70 26.20 -3.86
N LEU A 517 40.56 24.88 -4.03
CA LEU A 517 40.06 24.27 -5.27
C LEU A 517 38.53 24.30 -5.31
N ASN A 518 37.95 24.35 -6.52
CA ASN A 518 36.49 24.21 -6.68
C ASN A 518 35.99 22.79 -6.36
N ASN A 519 36.82 21.78 -6.62
CA ASN A 519 36.56 20.39 -6.26
C ASN A 519 37.88 19.59 -6.20
N CYS A 520 37.89 18.48 -5.47
CA CYS A 520 38.96 17.50 -5.43
C CYS A 520 38.37 16.09 -5.60
N HIS A 521 38.75 15.38 -6.68
CA HIS A 521 38.23 14.04 -7.01
C HIS A 521 36.71 13.94 -6.93
N GLY A 522 36.01 14.96 -7.45
CA GLY A 522 34.55 15.05 -7.47
C GLY A 522 33.90 15.55 -6.17
N VAL A 523 34.67 15.74 -5.09
CA VAL A 523 34.18 16.35 -3.82
C VAL A 523 34.24 17.87 -3.93
N LYS A 524 33.16 18.57 -3.63
CA LYS A 524 33.07 20.05 -3.66
C LYS A 524 32.87 20.69 -2.28
N SER A 525 32.28 19.97 -1.33
CA SER A 525 31.95 20.50 -0.01
C SER A 525 31.73 19.38 1.00
N LYS A 526 31.64 19.74 2.28
CA LYS A 526 31.25 18.83 3.35
C LYS A 526 29.76 18.46 3.21
N CYS A 527 29.39 17.26 3.67
CA CYS A 527 28.01 16.83 3.79
C CYS A 527 27.46 17.24 5.16
N ALA A 528 26.39 18.04 5.19
CA ALA A 528 25.81 18.54 6.44
C ALA A 528 25.37 17.43 7.40
N LEU A 529 24.85 16.31 6.87
CA LEU A 529 24.43 15.17 7.69
C LEU A 529 25.64 14.47 8.33
N SER A 530 26.69 14.18 7.56
CA SER A 530 27.89 13.50 8.08
C SER A 530 28.72 14.34 9.04
N GLU A 531 28.68 15.68 8.91
CA GLU A 531 29.35 16.58 9.85
C GLU A 531 28.68 16.61 11.22
N LYS A 532 27.36 16.39 11.28
CA LYS A 532 26.55 16.61 12.49
C LYS A 532 26.07 15.32 13.16
N LEU A 533 25.90 14.24 12.40
CA LEU A 533 25.45 12.95 12.92
C LEU A 533 26.64 12.02 13.14
N SER A 534 26.71 11.44 14.33
CA SER A 534 27.87 10.64 14.77
C SER A 534 27.96 9.28 14.07
N THR A 535 26.84 8.79 13.53
CA THR A 535 26.77 7.44 12.96
C THR A 535 26.47 7.40 11.45
N PHE A 536 26.34 8.56 10.80
CA PHE A 536 26.06 8.68 9.36
C PHE A 536 27.32 9.08 8.59
N ASN A 537 27.72 8.27 7.61
CA ASN A 537 28.88 8.56 6.77
C ASN A 537 28.48 8.82 5.31
N VAL A 538 29.03 9.86 4.70
CA VAL A 538 28.74 10.26 3.30
C VAL A 538 29.14 9.18 2.28
N THR A 539 30.15 8.35 2.58
CA THR A 539 30.62 7.32 1.64
C THR A 539 29.73 6.07 1.61
N SER A 540 28.88 5.86 2.63
CA SER A 540 27.97 4.71 2.74
C SER A 540 26.50 5.09 2.92
N GLY A 541 26.21 6.34 3.24
CA GLY A 541 24.89 6.85 3.61
C GLY A 541 24.00 7.22 2.43
N PHE A 542 24.52 7.21 1.19
CA PHE A 542 23.79 7.54 -0.03
C PHE A 542 23.81 6.35 -1.00
N PRO A 543 23.04 5.29 -0.71
CA PRO A 543 22.99 4.10 -1.56
C PRO A 543 22.48 4.45 -2.96
N PRO A 544 22.64 3.52 -3.91
CA PRO A 544 22.08 3.68 -5.25
C PRO A 544 20.56 3.72 -5.31
N ASP A 545 20.01 4.36 -6.33
CA ASP A 545 18.58 4.33 -6.62
C ASP A 545 18.29 3.39 -7.79
N ILE A 546 17.92 2.15 -7.46
CA ILE A 546 17.63 1.12 -8.46
C ILE A 546 16.58 1.56 -9.51
N VAL A 547 15.63 2.42 -9.14
CA VAL A 547 14.57 2.88 -10.04
C VAL A 547 15.19 3.76 -11.12
N HIS A 548 15.87 4.84 -10.72
CA HIS A 548 16.45 5.79 -11.65
C HIS A 548 17.70 5.24 -12.37
N ASP A 549 18.50 4.44 -11.68
CA ASP A 549 19.79 3.97 -12.19
C ASP A 549 19.65 2.76 -13.12
N LEU A 550 18.88 1.76 -12.70
CA LEU A 550 18.75 0.50 -13.43
C LEU A 550 17.53 0.53 -14.36
N PHE A 551 16.34 0.80 -13.82
CA PHE A 551 15.08 0.65 -14.57
C PHE A 551 14.73 1.83 -15.47
N GLU A 552 15.18 3.03 -15.16
CA GLU A 552 15.02 4.22 -16.02
C GLU A 552 16.33 4.62 -16.71
N GLY A 553 17.46 4.07 -16.26
CA GLY A 553 18.79 4.30 -16.83
C GLY A 553 19.23 3.18 -17.76
N ILE A 554 19.91 2.16 -17.20
CA ILE A 554 20.60 1.11 -17.98
C ILE A 554 19.62 0.31 -18.86
N VAL A 555 18.54 -0.23 -18.26
CA VAL A 555 17.61 -1.14 -18.95
C VAL A 555 17.04 -0.54 -20.24
N PRO A 556 16.40 0.65 -20.22
CA PRO A 556 15.80 1.20 -21.43
C PRO A 556 16.84 1.61 -22.48
N LEU A 557 18.05 2.03 -22.07
CA LEU A 557 19.15 2.35 -22.97
C LEU A 557 19.64 1.10 -23.71
N GLU A 558 19.95 0.03 -22.99
CA GLU A 558 20.53 -1.17 -23.58
C GLU A 558 19.54 -1.94 -24.44
N ILE A 559 18.27 -2.01 -24.02
CA ILE A 559 17.21 -2.55 -24.89
C ILE A 559 17.13 -1.72 -26.17
N SER A 560 17.17 -0.39 -26.11
CA SER A 560 17.14 0.46 -27.31
C SER A 560 18.31 0.18 -28.26
N LEU A 561 19.52 0.02 -27.73
CA LEU A 561 20.71 -0.31 -28.54
C LEU A 561 20.57 -1.69 -29.19
N CYS A 562 20.21 -2.71 -28.41
CA CYS A 562 20.07 -4.08 -28.91
C CYS A 562 18.90 -4.23 -29.91
N LEU A 563 17.78 -3.52 -29.69
CA LEU A 563 16.68 -3.46 -30.65
C LEU A 563 17.12 -2.90 -32.00
N THR A 564 18.01 -1.90 -32.01
CA THR A 564 18.58 -1.35 -33.24
C THR A 564 19.37 -2.42 -34.02
N VAL A 565 20.12 -3.27 -33.31
CA VAL A 565 20.81 -4.43 -33.92
C VAL A 565 19.80 -5.44 -34.48
N PHE A 566 18.81 -5.86 -33.69
CA PHE A 566 17.87 -6.90 -34.12
C PHE A 566 17.01 -6.48 -35.32
N ILE A 567 16.56 -5.22 -35.34
CA ILE A 567 15.75 -4.68 -36.43
C ILE A 567 16.59 -4.46 -37.69
N SER A 568 17.82 -3.94 -37.57
CA SER A 568 18.72 -3.77 -38.72
C SER A 568 19.12 -5.10 -39.36
N LYS A 569 19.30 -6.16 -38.55
CA LYS A 569 19.53 -7.54 -39.02
C LYS A 569 18.26 -8.26 -39.49
N LYS A 570 17.09 -7.59 -39.44
CA LYS A 570 15.79 -8.11 -39.88
C LYS A 570 15.33 -9.38 -39.17
N TYR A 571 15.72 -9.57 -37.91
CA TYR A 571 15.23 -10.69 -37.08
C TYR A 571 13.73 -10.56 -36.80
N PHE A 572 13.25 -9.33 -36.61
CA PHE A 572 11.84 -8.98 -36.51
C PHE A 572 11.63 -7.48 -36.79
N THR A 573 10.38 -7.06 -36.92
CA THR A 573 10.01 -5.65 -37.07
C THR A 573 9.58 -5.05 -35.73
N LEU A 574 9.71 -3.73 -35.58
CA LEU A 574 9.23 -3.02 -34.38
C LEU A 574 7.74 -3.26 -34.13
N ASP A 575 6.92 -3.27 -35.20
CA ASP A 575 5.49 -3.58 -35.10
C ASP A 575 5.24 -5.00 -34.57
N ALA A 576 6.05 -5.98 -34.97
CA ALA A 576 5.94 -7.34 -34.47
C ALA A 576 6.30 -7.45 -32.98
N LEU A 577 7.25 -6.64 -32.49
CA LEU A 577 7.54 -6.54 -31.05
C LEU A 577 6.38 -5.87 -30.30
N ASN A 578 5.90 -4.72 -30.79
CA ASN A 578 4.82 -3.99 -30.13
C ASN A 578 3.52 -4.80 -30.08
N LYS A 579 3.22 -5.57 -31.14
CA LYS A 579 2.12 -6.54 -31.14
C LYS A 579 2.35 -7.66 -30.12
N ALA A 580 3.57 -8.19 -30.01
CA ALA A 580 3.88 -9.22 -29.01
C ALA A 580 3.71 -8.67 -27.57
N ILE A 581 4.18 -7.45 -27.30
CA ILE A 581 3.93 -6.75 -26.03
C ILE A 581 2.43 -6.59 -25.80
N GLU A 582 1.65 -6.29 -26.84
CA GLU A 582 0.22 -6.07 -26.69
C GLU A 582 -0.57 -7.35 -26.39
N ASP A 583 -0.25 -8.42 -27.12
CA ASP A 583 -0.97 -9.69 -27.08
C ASP A 583 -0.54 -10.58 -25.91
N PHE A 584 0.58 -10.27 -25.23
CA PHE A 584 1.10 -11.11 -24.15
C PHE A 584 0.13 -11.17 -22.96
N PRO A 585 -0.17 -12.37 -22.41
CA PRO A 585 -1.23 -12.55 -21.42
C PRO A 585 -0.79 -12.23 -19.99
N TYR A 586 -0.37 -10.98 -19.71
CA TYR A 586 0.05 -10.53 -18.38
C TYR A 586 -1.02 -10.81 -17.29
N LYS A 587 -0.56 -11.16 -16.08
CA LYS A 587 -1.41 -11.48 -14.93
C LYS A 587 -1.05 -10.61 -13.71
N TRP A 588 -2.04 -10.39 -12.84
CA TRP A 588 -1.86 -9.71 -11.55
C TRP A 588 -1.13 -8.35 -11.67
N THR A 589 -0.07 -8.13 -10.89
CA THR A 589 0.75 -6.91 -10.90
C THR A 589 1.39 -6.65 -12.26
N ASP A 590 1.69 -7.69 -13.03
CA ASP A 590 2.30 -7.54 -14.36
C ASP A 590 1.33 -6.97 -15.38
N LYS A 591 0.02 -7.11 -15.16
CA LYS A 591 -0.99 -6.46 -15.98
C LYS A 591 -1.06 -4.96 -15.71
N THR A 592 -0.89 -4.56 -14.44
CA THR A 592 -0.81 -3.14 -14.05
C THR A 592 0.47 -2.51 -14.61
N ASN A 593 1.58 -3.24 -14.55
CA ASN A 593 2.90 -2.82 -15.03
C ASN A 593 3.20 -3.36 -16.44
N ARG A 594 2.18 -3.48 -17.27
CA ARG A 594 2.34 -3.98 -18.64
C ARG A 594 3.23 -2.98 -19.41
N PRO A 595 4.28 -3.44 -20.12
CA PRO A 595 5.11 -2.55 -20.91
C PRO A 595 4.28 -1.80 -21.96
N HIS A 596 4.62 -0.53 -22.17
CA HIS A 596 4.03 0.25 -23.25
C HIS A 596 4.68 -0.13 -24.60
N SER A 597 4.06 0.30 -25.70
CA SER A 597 4.62 0.13 -27.04
C SER A 597 5.89 0.95 -27.21
N VAL A 598 6.96 0.32 -27.67
CA VAL A 598 8.24 0.98 -27.96
C VAL A 598 8.02 2.01 -29.08
N PRO A 599 8.39 3.29 -28.87
CA PRO A 599 8.13 4.37 -29.81
C PRO A 599 9.06 4.24 -31.02
N LEU A 600 8.62 4.70 -32.20
CA LEU A 600 9.46 4.74 -33.42
C LEU A 600 10.76 5.53 -33.24
N THR A 601 10.77 6.47 -32.29
CA THR A 601 11.93 7.31 -31.97
C THR A 601 12.92 6.67 -31.00
N TYR A 602 12.74 5.38 -30.64
CA TYR A 602 13.57 4.72 -29.62
C TYR A 602 15.07 4.84 -29.93
N ALA A 603 15.46 4.57 -31.18
CA ALA A 603 16.86 4.60 -31.61
C ALA A 603 17.48 5.99 -31.53
N SER A 604 16.76 7.04 -32.00
CA SER A 604 17.28 8.41 -31.97
C SER A 604 17.31 9.00 -30.57
N ARG A 605 16.36 8.62 -29.71
CA ARG A 605 16.31 9.04 -28.31
C ARG A 605 17.18 8.18 -27.38
N LYS A 606 17.71 7.06 -27.88
CA LYS A 606 18.48 6.06 -27.10
C LYS A 606 17.73 5.57 -25.86
N THR A 607 16.42 5.39 -25.97
CA THR A 607 15.56 4.90 -24.89
C THR A 607 14.30 4.30 -25.48
N ILE A 608 13.81 3.23 -24.88
CA ILE A 608 12.50 2.67 -25.21
C ILE A 608 11.35 3.47 -24.60
N GLY A 609 11.60 4.45 -23.72
CA GLY A 609 10.57 5.16 -22.98
C GLY A 609 10.14 4.43 -21.70
N GLY A 610 8.94 4.76 -21.22
CA GLY A 610 8.28 4.04 -20.13
C GLY A 610 8.74 4.45 -18.74
N ASN A 611 7.97 4.03 -17.74
CA ASN A 611 8.37 4.14 -16.34
C ASN A 611 9.18 2.92 -15.89
N ALA A 612 9.81 3.02 -14.73
CA ALA A 612 10.63 1.94 -14.15
C ALA A 612 9.96 0.56 -14.14
N HIS A 613 8.69 0.47 -13.73
CA HIS A 613 8.00 -0.82 -13.61
C HIS A 613 7.67 -1.43 -14.99
N GLU A 614 7.35 -0.61 -15.98
CA GLU A 614 7.16 -1.04 -17.36
C GLU A 614 8.46 -1.59 -17.96
N ASN A 615 9.59 -0.91 -17.72
CA ASN A 615 10.90 -1.33 -18.20
C ASN A 615 11.39 -2.61 -17.52
N TRP A 616 11.17 -2.74 -16.21
CA TRP A 616 11.45 -3.97 -15.48
C TRP A 616 10.62 -5.15 -15.98
N SER A 617 9.33 -4.91 -16.24
CA SER A 617 8.44 -5.92 -16.84
C SER A 617 8.92 -6.33 -18.23
N LEU A 618 9.33 -5.37 -19.06
CA LEU A 618 9.79 -5.64 -20.42
C LEU A 618 11.04 -6.51 -20.42
N ILE A 619 12.11 -6.15 -19.68
CA ILE A 619 13.36 -6.94 -19.68
C ILE A 619 13.12 -8.38 -19.20
N ARG A 620 12.24 -8.56 -18.20
CA ARG A 620 11.91 -9.89 -17.67
C ARG A 620 11.17 -10.77 -18.68
N PHE A 621 10.23 -10.19 -19.43
CA PHE A 621 9.43 -10.92 -20.42
C PHE A 621 10.03 -10.91 -21.84
N PHE A 622 11.07 -10.12 -22.09
CA PHE A 622 11.70 -9.97 -23.40
C PHE A 622 12.07 -11.32 -24.07
N PRO A 623 12.66 -12.29 -23.35
CA PRO A 623 12.92 -13.63 -23.89
C PRO A 623 11.66 -14.36 -24.38
N LEU A 624 10.54 -14.20 -23.68
CA LEU A 624 9.27 -14.83 -24.05
C LEU A 624 8.59 -14.14 -25.24
N LEU A 625 8.81 -12.84 -25.40
CA LEU A 625 8.19 -12.05 -26.47
C LEU A 625 8.85 -12.29 -27.83
N ILE A 626 10.19 -12.27 -27.88
CA ILE A 626 10.94 -12.28 -29.14
C ILE A 626 12.14 -13.21 -29.17
N GLY A 627 12.42 -13.97 -28.09
CA GLY A 627 13.62 -14.81 -28.01
C GLY A 627 13.74 -15.84 -29.12
N GLN A 628 12.62 -16.44 -29.56
CA GLN A 628 12.60 -17.38 -30.69
C GLN A 628 12.90 -16.75 -32.06
N LYS A 629 12.91 -15.41 -32.15
CA LYS A 629 13.16 -14.68 -33.40
C LYS A 629 14.63 -14.26 -33.53
N VAL A 630 15.44 -14.40 -32.49
CA VAL A 630 16.83 -13.94 -32.45
C VAL A 630 17.77 -15.15 -32.36
N PRO A 631 18.82 -15.23 -33.20
CA PRO A 631 19.80 -16.31 -33.12
C PRO A 631 20.49 -16.38 -31.74
N THR A 632 20.74 -17.58 -31.25
CA THR A 632 21.34 -17.82 -29.92
C THR A 632 22.78 -17.34 -29.80
N ASP A 633 23.49 -17.24 -30.91
CA ASP A 633 24.87 -16.79 -30.98
C ASP A 633 25.02 -15.26 -31.06
N GLU A 634 23.93 -14.52 -31.31
CA GLU A 634 23.91 -13.07 -31.41
C GLU A 634 24.43 -12.41 -30.12
N LEU A 635 25.51 -11.63 -30.25
CA LEU A 635 26.17 -11.01 -29.10
C LEU A 635 25.28 -9.97 -28.40
N ALA A 636 24.50 -9.19 -29.16
CA ALA A 636 23.52 -8.25 -28.58
C ALA A 636 22.42 -8.96 -27.79
N TRP A 637 22.07 -10.20 -28.14
CA TRP A 637 21.13 -11.02 -27.37
C TRP A 637 21.74 -11.50 -26.06
N LYS A 638 22.97 -12.02 -26.12
CA LYS A 638 23.73 -12.42 -24.92
C LYS A 638 23.93 -11.27 -23.95
N LEU A 639 24.15 -10.06 -24.46
CA LEU A 639 24.24 -8.84 -23.63
C LEU A 639 22.95 -8.56 -22.86
N LEU A 640 21.79 -8.64 -23.51
CA LEU A 640 20.50 -8.49 -22.81
C LEU A 640 20.22 -9.62 -21.84
N ALA A 641 20.67 -10.85 -22.14
CA ALA A 641 20.56 -11.97 -21.21
C ALA A 641 21.40 -11.74 -19.95
N ASP A 642 22.64 -11.27 -20.10
CA ASP A 642 23.50 -10.90 -18.97
C ASP A 642 22.90 -9.76 -18.14
N LEU A 643 22.34 -8.72 -18.80
CA LEU A 643 21.64 -7.62 -18.12
C LEU A 643 20.41 -8.12 -17.35
N LYS A 644 19.64 -9.04 -17.94
CA LYS A 644 18.49 -9.66 -17.29
C LYS A 644 18.91 -10.43 -16.04
N ASP A 645 19.97 -11.23 -16.13
CA ASP A 645 20.50 -11.98 -14.98
C ASP A 645 20.93 -11.01 -13.85
N ILE A 646 21.61 -9.93 -14.20
CA ILE A 646 21.99 -8.87 -13.24
C ILE A 646 20.75 -8.27 -12.58
N VAL A 647 19.73 -7.89 -13.37
CA VAL A 647 18.48 -7.34 -12.86
C VAL A 647 17.80 -8.31 -11.90
N GLU A 648 17.71 -9.60 -12.25
CA GLU A 648 17.08 -10.63 -11.41
C GLU A 648 17.82 -10.86 -10.09
N ILE A 649 19.16 -10.82 -10.11
CA ILE A 649 19.94 -10.91 -8.88
C ILE A 649 19.74 -9.66 -8.04
N VAL A 650 19.86 -8.45 -8.59
CA VAL A 650 19.77 -7.19 -7.82
C VAL A 650 18.42 -7.03 -7.12
N VAL A 651 17.31 -7.43 -7.75
CA VAL A 651 15.97 -7.37 -7.14
C VAL A 651 15.62 -8.55 -6.25
N SER A 652 16.54 -9.52 -6.09
CA SER A 652 16.28 -10.67 -5.23
C SER A 652 16.07 -10.23 -3.78
N PRO A 653 14.98 -10.67 -3.12
CA PRO A 653 14.70 -10.30 -1.73
C PRO A 653 15.69 -10.91 -0.74
N ILE A 654 16.51 -11.87 -1.18
CA ILE A 654 17.49 -12.57 -0.37
C ILE A 654 18.79 -12.68 -1.16
N GLN A 655 19.90 -12.31 -0.52
CA GLN A 655 21.25 -12.45 -1.06
C GLN A 655 22.10 -13.35 -0.17
N THR A 656 23.07 -14.03 -0.76
CA THR A 656 24.15 -14.74 -0.07
C THR A 656 25.49 -14.21 -0.56
N GLN A 657 26.58 -14.62 0.09
CA GLN A 657 27.92 -14.27 -0.39
C GLN A 657 28.16 -14.79 -1.81
N GLU A 658 27.65 -15.97 -2.13
CA GLU A 658 27.75 -16.56 -3.46
C GLU A 658 26.94 -15.79 -4.51
N SER A 659 25.73 -15.31 -4.19
CA SER A 659 24.95 -14.50 -5.14
C SER A 659 25.59 -13.14 -5.39
N ILE A 660 26.19 -12.52 -4.37
CA ILE A 660 26.95 -11.27 -4.51
C ILE A 660 28.21 -11.48 -5.36
N ALA A 661 28.95 -12.57 -5.13
CA ALA A 661 30.10 -12.92 -5.95
C ALA A 661 29.71 -13.20 -7.41
N TYR A 662 28.60 -13.91 -7.63
CA TYR A 662 28.06 -14.18 -8.97
C TYR A 662 27.59 -12.91 -9.67
N LEU A 663 26.95 -11.98 -8.95
CA LEU A 663 26.58 -10.66 -9.47
C LEU A 663 27.82 -9.91 -9.95
N ASN A 664 28.89 -9.85 -9.15
CA ASN A 664 30.15 -9.23 -9.54
C ASN A 664 30.74 -9.83 -10.82
N PHE A 665 30.74 -11.16 -10.93
CA PHE A 665 31.17 -11.84 -12.14
C PHE A 665 30.31 -11.48 -13.35
N LYS A 666 28.98 -11.51 -13.21
CA LYS A 666 28.04 -11.18 -14.28
C LYS A 666 28.15 -9.75 -14.77
N ILE A 667 28.39 -8.79 -13.88
CA ILE A 667 28.66 -7.39 -14.27
C ILE A 667 29.92 -7.32 -15.13
N SER A 668 30.99 -8.01 -14.74
CA SER A 668 32.23 -8.01 -15.52
C SER A 668 32.05 -8.61 -16.91
N GLU A 669 31.36 -9.76 -17.02
CA GLU A 669 31.02 -10.36 -18.32
C GLU A 669 30.17 -9.41 -19.18
N HIS A 670 29.13 -8.83 -18.57
CA HIS A 670 28.25 -7.87 -19.23
C HIS A 670 29.03 -6.68 -19.78
N ARG A 671 29.92 -6.07 -18.98
CA ARG A 671 30.69 -4.88 -19.38
C ARG A 671 31.68 -5.17 -20.51
N VAL A 672 32.37 -6.31 -20.45
CA VAL A 672 33.23 -6.78 -21.56
C VAL A 672 32.41 -6.90 -22.83
N ARG A 673 31.26 -7.59 -22.75
CA ARG A 673 30.37 -7.82 -23.88
C ARG A 673 29.76 -6.53 -24.41
N PHE A 674 29.43 -5.58 -23.54
CA PHE A 674 28.89 -4.28 -23.93
C PHE A 674 29.89 -3.53 -24.81
N LYS A 675 31.17 -3.52 -24.42
CA LYS A 675 32.25 -2.89 -25.20
C LYS A 675 32.54 -3.62 -26.51
N GLU A 676 32.40 -4.95 -26.55
CA GLU A 676 32.52 -5.74 -27.78
C GLU A 676 31.39 -5.42 -28.77
N VAL A 677 30.14 -5.34 -28.29
CA VAL A 677 28.97 -5.12 -29.14
C VAL A 677 28.81 -3.64 -29.53
N PHE A 678 29.15 -2.72 -28.64
CA PHE A 678 28.98 -1.28 -28.82
C PHE A 678 30.26 -0.50 -28.47
N PRO A 679 31.35 -0.64 -29.25
CA PRO A 679 32.66 -0.04 -28.94
C PRO A 679 32.62 1.50 -28.85
N GLU A 680 31.79 2.14 -29.69
CA GLU A 680 31.60 3.60 -29.71
C GLU A 680 30.70 4.11 -28.57
N SER A 681 30.09 3.22 -27.79
CA SER A 681 29.26 3.59 -26.65
C SER A 681 30.08 3.61 -25.37
N ASN A 682 29.90 4.69 -24.61
CA ASN A 682 30.47 4.78 -23.28
C ASN A 682 29.64 3.95 -22.31
N LEU A 683 30.33 3.24 -21.40
CA LEU A 683 29.69 2.66 -20.23
C LEU A 683 29.12 3.80 -19.38
N ASN A 684 27.86 3.68 -18.97
CA ASN A 684 27.24 4.67 -18.08
C ASN A 684 27.86 4.56 -16.68
N THR A 685 28.81 5.46 -16.44
CA THR A 685 29.71 5.50 -15.29
C THR A 685 28.98 5.44 -13.94
N ILE A 686 27.83 6.09 -13.83
CA ILE A 686 27.14 6.25 -12.55
C ILE A 686 26.32 5.01 -12.24
N SER A 687 25.57 4.50 -13.22
CA SER A 687 24.67 3.36 -13.04
C SER A 687 25.39 2.02 -12.85
N TRP A 688 26.63 1.88 -13.35
CA TRP A 688 27.41 0.64 -13.17
C TRP A 688 28.29 0.64 -11.93
N SER A 689 28.73 1.81 -11.45
CA SER A 689 29.43 1.94 -10.17
C SER A 689 28.58 1.45 -8.99
N ILE A 690 27.26 1.52 -9.17
CA ILE A 690 26.18 1.15 -8.24
C ILE A 690 26.01 -0.35 -8.05
N ILE A 691 26.32 -1.15 -9.07
CA ILE A 691 26.16 -2.60 -9.00
C ILE A 691 27.45 -3.27 -8.49
N LEU A 692 28.58 -2.56 -8.57
CA LEU A 692 29.91 -3.03 -8.14
C LEU A 692 30.25 -2.68 -6.67
N THR A 693 29.45 -1.83 -6.01
CA THR A 693 29.64 -1.34 -4.63
C THR A 693 28.50 -1.80 -3.74
#